data_AF-A0A6P0RNV1-F1
#
_entry.id   AF-A0A6P0RNV1-F1
#
_cell.length_a   1.000
_cell.length_b   1.000
_cell.length_c   1.000
_cell.angle_alpha   90.00
_cell.angle_beta   90.00
_cell.angle_gamma   90.00
#
_symmetry.space_group_name_H-M   'P 1'
#
loop_
_entity.id
_entity.type
_entity.pdbx_description
1 polymer ?
#
loop_
_entity_poly.entity_id
_entity_poly.type
_entity_poly.pdbx_seq_one_letter_code
_entity_poly.pdbx_strand_id
1 'polypeptide(L)'
;MSQNHIFELEVEKLGKICRFTLSVQGKRISSQELDYPLSLKRSYQEWQQAYLNCYCKFHHSRGKVITSGSFSTPTPDREKVLRDAEAQLLSDFHRWLRSEQLHAIRDEISHAAFYPTNSEGQWVEVFLTCKNPELERLPWEAWEINTKLSAPGTKSIRIAHVPRNLHYAPVAPLRRKARVLAILGDEKGLNFKEEKRALRNFSQIAEVEFCGWQQGKDNSRLKEKIAEKISDRRGWDILFFAGHSNETALTGGELGIAPGVSLSMKELEPSLHEARSHGLQFAIFNSCDGISIAESLINLGLPQVVVMREPIHNDVAQEFLVQFLQSLTQYKDVHEAVLDACAFLKEEKLLTYPSAYLVPSLFRHPEAELFRLEPFGLWHSVKNWLPTKREAIWLSALLLLSLFPPLQDLLLEPRLLLQAAYRQVVVGEKEADSPILLVQIDNKSLQEDNVELVNEKYLDYSYLAKILAELTKRKAQVVGVDYILDQDKEQPEKSQKLKETVDVAVKQGTWLVWGAYEEDTVRVSANIASLQQTMVGDISSYDWYMELPKQNCTKTCPFAYLLALSGTLFNSDTANLPQPEESQTDFRTSVVNFNPGNNQQVSFLQKLRLSANFLFWFPPIIDYSLPPEQVYTTISACELLGSCESEATEELTNSLPPIVMIVPGGYEKAGVDNPGQDNALAPLPVVFWRGADGWSDFGDGKRSFTGGETHGYMVYQYLNQHLVVMVPSFLLVLLAAGLGKGLILLIQSNPDTWRLWLIRFGIATVVYLLVSLQVYLSLAVVLPLFWPLVTLGNYFRLGFKKPGFSS
;
A
#
# COMPACT_ATOMS: atom_id res chain seq x y z
N MET A 1 -4.90 18.94 -21.99
CA MET A 1 -5.77 20.11 -21.74
C MET A 1 -7.19 19.72 -22.14
N SER A 2 -8.04 19.44 -21.15
CA SER A 2 -9.43 19.00 -21.35
C SER A 2 -10.27 20.18 -21.81
N GLN A 3 -11.00 20.04 -22.93
CA GLN A 3 -11.98 21.03 -23.38
C GLN A 3 -13.17 21.03 -22.41
N ASN A 4 -13.15 21.92 -21.41
CA ASN A 4 -14.38 22.27 -20.71
C ASN A 4 -15.26 23.10 -21.67
N HIS A 5 -16.53 22.71 -21.81
CA HIS A 5 -17.54 23.46 -22.55
C HIS A 5 -17.90 24.71 -21.75
N ILE A 6 -17.08 25.75 -21.91
CA ILE A 6 -17.24 27.07 -21.29
C ILE A 6 -17.85 28.00 -22.35
N PHE A 7 -19.04 28.52 -22.04
CA PHE A 7 -19.73 29.51 -22.84
C PHE A 7 -19.62 30.89 -22.18
N GLU A 8 -19.45 31.91 -23.00
CA GLU A 8 -19.52 33.32 -22.61
C GLU A 8 -20.80 33.89 -23.22
N LEU A 9 -21.70 34.39 -22.39
CA LEU A 9 -22.95 35.02 -22.83
C LEU A 9 -22.94 36.49 -22.43
N GLU A 10 -22.91 37.36 -23.43
CA GLU A 10 -23.00 38.79 -23.25
C GLU A 10 -24.42 39.29 -23.57
N VAL A 11 -25.01 40.06 -22.66
CA VAL A 11 -26.36 40.64 -22.82
C VAL A 11 -26.29 42.16 -22.72
N GLU A 12 -26.71 42.82 -23.80
CA GLU A 12 -26.68 44.28 -23.94
C GLU A 12 -28.05 44.80 -24.34
N LYS A 13 -28.53 45.84 -23.65
CA LYS A 13 -29.76 46.54 -24.01
C LYS A 13 -29.46 47.87 -24.70
N LEU A 14 -29.91 48.00 -25.94
CA LEU A 14 -29.85 49.19 -26.76
C LEU A 14 -31.28 49.70 -27.03
N GLY A 15 -31.74 50.63 -26.18
CA GLY A 15 -33.10 51.15 -26.23
C GLY A 15 -34.14 50.09 -25.84
N LYS A 16 -34.95 49.62 -26.80
CA LYS A 16 -35.95 48.56 -26.60
C LYS A 16 -35.46 47.18 -27.02
N ILE A 17 -34.29 47.07 -27.63
CA ILE A 17 -33.75 45.81 -28.13
C ILE A 17 -32.70 45.31 -27.13
N CYS A 18 -32.76 44.03 -26.77
CA CYS A 18 -31.68 43.32 -26.11
C CYS A 18 -30.95 42.45 -27.14
N ARG A 19 -29.63 42.57 -27.16
CA ARG A 19 -28.72 41.72 -27.93
C ARG A 19 -28.10 40.69 -27.00
N PHE A 20 -28.18 39.43 -27.39
CA PHE A 20 -27.54 38.28 -26.75
C PHE A 20 -26.43 37.79 -27.65
N THR A 21 -25.19 37.77 -27.16
CA THR A 21 -24.03 37.30 -27.91
C THR A 21 -23.42 36.12 -27.17
N LEU A 22 -23.43 34.94 -27.80
CA LEU A 22 -22.81 33.72 -27.28
C LEU A 22 -21.44 33.54 -27.94
N SER A 23 -20.39 33.38 -27.15
CA SER A 23 -19.03 33.05 -27.59
C SER A 23 -18.46 31.84 -26.85
N VAL A 24 -17.49 31.19 -27.47
CA VAL A 24 -16.64 30.16 -26.87
C VAL A 24 -15.19 30.50 -27.20
N GLN A 25 -14.34 30.62 -26.18
CA GLN A 25 -12.92 31.00 -26.32
C GLN A 25 -12.75 32.31 -27.11
N GLY A 26 -13.58 33.31 -26.82
CA GLY A 26 -13.56 34.61 -27.53
C GLY A 26 -14.08 34.59 -28.97
N LYS A 27 -14.45 33.42 -29.53
CA LYS A 27 -15.06 33.33 -30.86
C LYS A 27 -16.58 33.37 -30.75
N ARG A 28 -17.21 34.37 -31.37
CA ARG A 28 -18.66 34.50 -31.43
C ARG A 28 -19.30 33.35 -32.22
N ILE A 29 -20.26 32.67 -31.60
CA ILE A 29 -21.04 31.58 -32.17
C ILE A 29 -22.39 32.10 -32.69
N SER A 30 -23.13 32.82 -31.84
CA SER A 30 -24.47 33.30 -32.16
C SER A 30 -24.67 34.71 -31.61
N SER A 31 -25.43 35.52 -32.33
CA SER A 31 -25.82 36.87 -31.92
C SER A 31 -27.29 37.05 -32.28
N GLN A 32 -28.13 37.26 -31.28
CA GLN A 32 -29.58 37.35 -31.44
C GLN A 32 -30.08 38.65 -30.84
N GLU A 33 -31.03 39.28 -31.52
CA GLU A 33 -31.67 40.51 -31.05
C GLU A 33 -33.16 40.24 -30.86
N LEU A 34 -33.69 40.70 -29.73
CA LEU A 34 -35.11 40.61 -29.42
C LEU A 34 -35.56 41.80 -28.58
N ASP A 35 -36.84 42.12 -28.64
CA ASP A 35 -37.42 43.18 -27.82
C ASP A 35 -37.30 42.84 -26.32
N TYR A 36 -36.87 43.83 -25.54
CA TYR A 36 -36.91 43.80 -24.10
C TYR A 36 -38.32 44.16 -23.62
N PRO A 37 -39.08 43.20 -23.05
CA PRO A 37 -40.47 43.42 -22.73
C PRO A 37 -40.62 44.41 -21.58
N LEU A 38 -41.40 45.47 -21.79
CA LEU A 38 -41.74 46.44 -20.73
C LEU A 38 -42.46 45.77 -19.54
N SER A 39 -43.18 44.67 -19.79
CA SER A 39 -43.81 43.87 -18.73
C SER A 39 -42.79 43.28 -17.77
N LEU A 40 -41.63 42.80 -18.26
CA LEU A 40 -40.58 42.22 -17.42
C LEU A 40 -39.95 43.27 -16.49
N LYS A 41 -39.71 44.48 -16.99
CA LYS A 41 -39.25 45.59 -16.14
C LYS A 41 -40.25 45.89 -15.02
N ARG A 42 -41.55 45.91 -15.37
CA ARG A 42 -42.62 46.18 -14.40
C ARG A 42 -42.75 45.04 -13.39
N SER A 43 -42.82 43.79 -13.83
CA SER A 43 -42.97 42.64 -12.94
C SER A 43 -41.76 42.45 -12.02
N TYR A 44 -40.56 42.78 -12.49
CA TYR A 44 -39.37 42.84 -11.62
C TYR A 44 -39.51 43.93 -10.55
N GLN A 45 -39.94 45.14 -10.91
CA GLN A 45 -40.18 46.23 -9.95
C GLN A 45 -41.28 45.89 -8.92
N GLU A 46 -42.37 45.27 -9.38
CA GLU A 46 -43.47 44.81 -8.54
C GLU A 46 -43.02 43.70 -7.58
N TRP A 47 -42.27 42.71 -8.09
CA TRP A 47 -41.66 41.67 -7.28
C TRP A 47 -40.69 42.24 -6.26
N GLN A 48 -39.76 43.10 -6.67
CA GLN A 48 -38.79 43.73 -5.77
C GLN A 48 -39.50 44.51 -4.65
N GLN A 49 -40.53 45.28 -5.00
CA GLN A 49 -41.32 46.02 -4.01
C GLN A 49 -42.09 45.08 -3.08
N ALA A 50 -42.69 44.00 -3.59
CA ALA A 50 -43.36 43.00 -2.78
C ALA A 50 -42.37 42.28 -1.84
N TYR A 51 -41.19 41.94 -2.33
CA TYR A 51 -40.11 41.29 -1.60
C TYR A 51 -39.61 42.18 -0.46
N LEU A 52 -39.29 43.44 -0.75
CA LEU A 52 -38.89 44.43 0.25
C LEU A 52 -40.01 44.71 1.26
N ASN A 53 -41.28 44.73 0.85
CA ASN A 53 -42.40 44.88 1.77
C ASN A 53 -42.60 43.66 2.69
N CYS A 54 -42.27 42.45 2.20
CA CYS A 54 -42.32 41.21 2.97
C CYS A 54 -41.18 41.15 3.99
N TYR A 55 -39.95 41.47 3.57
CA TYR A 55 -38.73 41.22 4.35
C TYR A 55 -38.07 42.45 4.98
N CYS A 56 -38.27 43.66 4.43
CA CYS A 56 -37.49 44.86 4.81
C CYS A 56 -38.28 45.93 5.57
N LYS A 57 -39.62 45.82 5.70
CA LYS A 57 -40.43 46.75 6.52
C LYS A 57 -40.30 46.56 8.02
N PHE A 58 -39.63 45.50 8.46
CA PHE A 58 -39.29 45.25 9.86
C PHE A 58 -37.79 45.46 10.04
N HIS A 59 -37.37 46.01 11.19
CA HIS A 59 -36.01 46.45 11.54
C HIS A 59 -34.90 45.35 11.54
N HIS A 60 -35.05 44.27 10.77
CA HIS A 60 -34.19 43.08 10.76
C HIS A 60 -33.62 42.72 9.37
N SER A 61 -33.65 43.65 8.40
CA SER A 61 -32.99 43.48 7.10
C SER A 61 -31.56 44.03 7.10
N ARG A 62 -30.67 43.45 6.28
CA ARG A 62 -29.25 43.84 6.21
C ARG A 62 -28.97 45.10 5.36
N GLY A 63 -29.97 45.97 5.15
CA GLY A 63 -29.90 47.16 4.29
C GLY A 63 -30.28 48.45 5.02
N LYS A 64 -29.92 49.63 4.49
CA LYS A 64 -30.24 50.93 5.10
C LYS A 64 -31.66 51.38 4.71
N VAL A 65 -32.57 51.50 5.69
CA VAL A 65 -33.97 51.90 5.44
C VAL A 65 -34.06 53.36 5.01
N ILE A 66 -34.68 53.62 3.85
CA ILE A 66 -35.09 54.96 3.40
C ILE A 66 -36.45 55.28 4.04
N THR A 67 -36.51 56.32 4.87
CA THR A 67 -37.74 56.80 5.54
C THR A 67 -38.88 56.98 4.55
N SER A 68 -40.01 56.28 4.75
CA SER A 68 -41.27 56.52 4.04
C SER A 68 -42.44 56.43 5.02
N GLY A 69 -43.28 57.46 5.01
CA GLY A 69 -44.36 57.71 5.97
C GLY A 69 -45.45 56.64 6.00
N SER A 70 -46.06 56.50 7.18
CA SER A 70 -47.15 55.59 7.49
C SER A 70 -48.47 56.07 6.85
N PHE A 71 -49.08 55.22 6.03
CA PHE A 71 -50.52 55.24 5.76
C PHE A 71 -51.06 53.81 5.89
N SER A 72 -52.12 53.67 6.69
CA SER A 72 -52.81 52.44 7.05
C SER A 72 -53.99 52.17 6.09
N THR A 73 -53.91 51.06 5.35
CA THR A 73 -55.02 50.38 4.67
C THR A 73 -54.94 48.87 4.95
N PRO A 74 -56.03 48.09 4.80
CA PRO A 74 -56.09 46.69 5.24
C PRO A 74 -55.06 45.87 4.45
N THR A 75 -54.09 45.27 5.15
CA THR A 75 -52.97 44.57 4.51
C THR A 75 -53.46 43.31 3.79
N PRO A 76 -53.30 43.21 2.46
CA PRO A 76 -53.38 41.92 1.80
C PRO A 76 -52.33 40.98 2.40
N ASP A 77 -52.59 39.67 2.33
CA ASP A 77 -51.61 38.64 2.65
C ASP A 77 -50.31 38.91 1.87
N ARG A 78 -49.28 39.40 2.56
CA ARG A 78 -48.05 39.91 1.95
C ARG A 78 -47.27 38.78 1.30
N GLU A 79 -47.32 37.59 1.87
CA GLU A 79 -46.68 36.41 1.30
C GLU A 79 -47.38 35.99 0.02
N LYS A 80 -48.72 36.05 -0.01
CA LYS A 80 -49.47 35.81 -1.25
C LYS A 80 -49.12 36.83 -2.33
N VAL A 81 -49.10 38.12 -2.00
CA VAL A 81 -48.71 39.18 -2.96
C VAL A 81 -47.29 38.95 -3.50
N LEU A 82 -46.36 38.54 -2.64
CA LEU A 82 -45.00 38.20 -3.05
C LEU A 82 -44.97 36.97 -3.98
N ARG A 83 -45.69 35.90 -3.66
CA ARG A 83 -45.79 34.70 -4.50
C ARG A 83 -46.41 35.00 -5.86
N ASP A 84 -47.47 35.81 -5.89
CA ASP A 84 -48.12 36.23 -7.13
C ASP A 84 -47.16 37.08 -7.99
N ALA A 85 -46.42 38.01 -7.37
CA ALA A 85 -45.42 38.83 -8.05
C ALA A 85 -44.20 38.01 -8.54
N GLU A 86 -43.74 37.03 -7.76
CA GLU A 86 -42.71 36.07 -8.16
C GLU A 86 -43.15 35.26 -9.37
N ALA A 87 -44.35 34.68 -9.33
CA ALA A 87 -44.90 33.92 -10.42
C ALA A 87 -45.02 34.76 -11.70
N GLN A 88 -45.46 36.02 -11.58
CA GLN A 88 -45.54 36.94 -12.71
C GLN A 88 -44.15 37.29 -13.27
N LEU A 89 -43.18 37.61 -12.41
CA LEU A 89 -41.80 37.88 -12.80
C LEU A 89 -41.19 36.68 -13.55
N LEU A 90 -41.25 35.49 -12.96
CA LEU A 90 -40.70 34.28 -13.58
C LEU A 90 -41.43 33.92 -14.88
N SER A 91 -42.75 34.11 -14.95
CA SER A 91 -43.51 33.92 -16.18
C SER A 91 -43.05 34.84 -17.29
N ASP A 92 -42.91 36.15 -17.02
CA ASP A 92 -42.44 37.12 -18.02
C ASP A 92 -40.97 36.89 -18.39
N PHE A 93 -40.13 36.55 -17.42
CA PHE A 93 -38.71 36.25 -17.62
C PHE A 93 -38.52 35.00 -18.49
N HIS A 94 -39.20 33.92 -18.16
CA HIS A 94 -39.17 32.69 -18.96
C HIS A 94 -39.80 32.88 -20.33
N ARG A 95 -40.90 33.63 -20.46
CA ARG A 95 -41.49 33.94 -21.78
C ARG A 95 -40.52 34.70 -22.66
N TRP A 96 -39.82 35.68 -22.09
CA TRP A 96 -38.80 36.45 -22.80
C TRP A 96 -37.63 35.57 -23.26
N LEU A 97 -37.08 34.74 -22.37
CA LEU A 97 -35.92 33.89 -22.66
C LEU A 97 -36.28 32.63 -23.49
N ARG A 98 -37.56 32.27 -23.57
CA ARG A 98 -38.05 31.18 -24.42
C ARG A 98 -38.45 31.62 -25.83
N SER A 99 -38.21 32.87 -26.19
CA SER A 99 -38.44 33.37 -27.55
C SER A 99 -37.74 32.53 -28.62
N GLU A 100 -38.32 32.52 -29.82
CA GLU A 100 -37.82 31.77 -30.97
C GLU A 100 -36.40 32.23 -31.35
N GLN A 101 -36.15 33.53 -31.28
CA GLN A 101 -34.85 34.15 -31.58
C GLN A 101 -33.74 33.58 -30.70
N LEU A 102 -34.04 33.25 -29.43
CA LEU A 102 -33.06 32.67 -28.50
C LEU A 102 -32.98 31.14 -28.57
N HIS A 103 -33.71 30.49 -29.48
CA HIS A 103 -33.64 29.04 -29.62
C HIS A 103 -32.22 28.58 -29.95
N ALA A 104 -31.54 29.23 -30.91
CA ALA A 104 -30.18 28.87 -31.31
C ALA A 104 -29.18 28.92 -30.14
N ILE A 105 -29.24 29.95 -29.30
CA ILE A 105 -28.36 30.08 -28.12
C ILE A 105 -28.64 28.97 -27.10
N ARG A 106 -29.93 28.69 -26.83
CA ARG A 106 -30.32 27.63 -25.89
C ARG A 106 -29.95 26.24 -26.40
N ASP A 107 -30.08 26.00 -27.69
CA ASP A 107 -29.78 24.71 -28.32
C ASP A 107 -28.28 24.41 -28.24
N GLU A 108 -27.41 25.39 -28.55
CA GLU A 108 -25.95 25.26 -28.42
C GLU A 108 -25.51 24.87 -26.99
N ILE A 109 -26.01 25.59 -25.98
CA ILE A 109 -25.68 25.30 -24.58
C ILE A 109 -26.24 23.93 -24.16
N SER A 110 -27.46 23.60 -24.57
CA SER A 110 -28.10 22.31 -24.24
C SER A 110 -27.42 21.13 -24.92
N HIS A 111 -26.97 21.28 -26.17
CA HIS A 111 -26.27 20.25 -26.92
C HIS A 111 -24.97 19.84 -26.23
N ALA A 112 -24.20 20.81 -25.74
CA ALA A 112 -22.98 20.55 -24.94
C ALA A 112 -23.25 19.78 -23.65
N ALA A 113 -24.47 19.90 -23.09
CA ALA A 113 -24.89 19.17 -21.89
C ALA A 113 -25.30 17.71 -22.18
N PHE A 114 -25.87 17.43 -23.36
CA PHE A 114 -26.35 16.09 -23.74
C PHE A 114 -25.30 15.18 -24.38
N TYR A 115 -24.35 15.74 -25.12
CA TYR A 115 -23.33 14.97 -25.84
C TYR A 115 -21.93 15.28 -25.29
N PRO A 116 -21.59 14.80 -24.07
CA PRO A 116 -20.30 15.09 -23.45
C PRO A 116 -19.17 14.39 -24.22
N THR A 117 -18.27 15.16 -24.80
CA THR A 117 -17.06 14.68 -25.48
C THR A 117 -15.99 14.27 -24.46
N ASN A 118 -15.89 12.98 -24.09
CA ASN A 118 -14.79 12.30 -23.35
C ASN A 118 -14.12 13.05 -22.16
N SER A 119 -14.74 14.09 -21.60
CA SER A 119 -14.16 15.00 -20.61
C SER A 119 -14.91 14.84 -19.29
N GLU A 120 -14.15 14.57 -18.23
CA GLU A 120 -14.60 14.16 -16.89
C GLU A 120 -15.46 15.20 -16.13
N GLY A 121 -15.68 16.41 -16.67
CA GLY A 121 -16.48 17.44 -16.00
C GLY A 121 -17.99 17.15 -16.01
N GLN A 122 -18.67 17.30 -14.88
CA GLN A 122 -20.14 17.10 -14.77
C GLN A 122 -20.97 18.34 -15.14
N TRP A 123 -20.33 19.47 -15.44
CA TRP A 123 -20.98 20.77 -15.61
C TRP A 123 -20.67 21.41 -16.96
N VAL A 124 -21.66 22.13 -17.51
CA VAL A 124 -21.51 23.11 -18.59
C VAL A 124 -21.55 24.50 -17.95
N GLU A 125 -20.52 25.30 -18.22
CA GLU A 125 -20.33 26.61 -17.60
C GLU A 125 -20.82 27.71 -18.53
N VAL A 126 -21.66 28.61 -18.03
CA VAL A 126 -22.10 29.81 -18.75
C VAL A 126 -21.68 31.04 -17.95
N PHE A 127 -20.73 31.80 -18.49
CA PHE A 127 -20.28 33.08 -17.95
C PHE A 127 -21.15 34.21 -18.51
N LEU A 128 -21.94 34.84 -17.66
CA LEU A 128 -22.87 35.90 -18.04
C LEU A 128 -22.26 37.29 -17.81
N THR A 129 -22.17 38.09 -18.86
CA THR A 129 -21.80 39.52 -18.78
C THR A 129 -22.98 40.40 -19.16
N CYS A 130 -23.46 41.22 -18.23
CA CYS A 130 -24.57 42.16 -18.47
C CYS A 130 -24.02 43.59 -18.64
N LYS A 131 -24.28 44.23 -19.79
CA LYS A 131 -23.80 45.60 -20.03
C LYS A 131 -24.60 46.68 -19.29
N ASN A 132 -25.85 46.38 -18.94
CA ASN A 132 -26.77 47.30 -18.29
C ASN A 132 -27.10 46.81 -16.86
N PRO A 133 -27.05 47.68 -15.83
CA PRO A 133 -27.34 47.29 -14.43
C PRO A 133 -28.73 46.69 -14.22
N GLU A 134 -29.72 47.11 -15.01
CA GLU A 134 -31.09 46.56 -14.90
C GLU A 134 -31.19 45.11 -15.37
N LEU A 135 -30.28 44.65 -16.25
CA LEU A 135 -30.22 43.26 -16.68
C LEU A 135 -29.48 42.39 -15.66
N GLU A 136 -28.44 42.94 -15.02
CA GLU A 136 -27.63 42.23 -14.04
C GLU A 136 -28.40 41.82 -12.78
N ARG A 137 -29.46 42.57 -12.45
CA ARG A 137 -30.36 42.29 -11.32
C ARG A 137 -31.41 41.20 -11.60
N LEU A 138 -31.59 40.76 -12.84
CA LEU A 138 -32.55 39.70 -13.17
C LEU A 138 -32.07 38.35 -12.61
N PRO A 139 -32.99 37.42 -12.25
CA PRO A 139 -32.64 36.13 -11.65
C PRO A 139 -32.15 35.13 -12.70
N TRP A 140 -30.95 35.35 -13.25
CA TRP A 140 -30.40 34.53 -14.33
C TRP A 140 -30.18 33.07 -13.95
N GLU A 141 -29.93 32.76 -12.69
CA GLU A 141 -29.82 31.39 -12.16
C GLU A 141 -31.15 30.63 -12.25
N ALA A 142 -32.28 31.34 -12.39
CA ALA A 142 -33.60 30.75 -12.65
C ALA A 142 -33.89 30.52 -14.14
N TRP A 143 -32.91 30.75 -15.04
CA TRP A 143 -33.09 30.54 -16.47
C TRP A 143 -33.09 29.05 -16.81
N GLU A 144 -34.25 28.55 -17.21
CA GLU A 144 -34.44 27.18 -17.67
C GLU A 144 -33.98 27.02 -19.13
N ILE A 145 -32.66 26.93 -19.33
CA ILE A 145 -32.06 26.70 -20.66
C ILE A 145 -32.51 25.35 -21.24
N ASN A 146 -32.67 24.34 -20.38
CA ASN A 146 -33.08 23.00 -20.77
C ASN A 146 -34.04 22.37 -19.74
N THR A 147 -35.23 21.99 -20.18
CA THR A 147 -36.26 21.37 -19.34
C THR A 147 -36.22 19.84 -19.33
N LYS A 148 -35.26 19.20 -20.05
CA LYS A 148 -35.17 17.74 -20.26
C LYS A 148 -34.06 17.04 -19.43
N LEU A 149 -33.46 17.71 -18.45
CA LEU A 149 -32.25 17.29 -17.70
C LEU A 149 -32.43 16.15 -16.67
N SER A 150 -33.37 15.22 -16.85
CA SER A 150 -33.58 14.09 -15.91
C SER A 150 -33.06 12.74 -16.41
N ALA A 151 -32.33 12.70 -17.54
CA ALA A 151 -31.77 11.47 -18.09
C ALA A 151 -30.39 11.14 -17.48
N PRO A 152 -30.13 9.87 -17.07
CA PRO A 152 -28.81 9.44 -16.59
C PRO A 152 -27.71 9.71 -17.61
N GLY A 153 -26.60 10.34 -17.19
CA GLY A 153 -25.43 10.60 -18.04
C GLY A 153 -25.35 11.98 -18.70
N THR A 154 -26.25 12.92 -18.37
CA THR A 154 -26.23 14.32 -18.87
C THR A 154 -25.47 15.25 -17.92
N LYS A 155 -24.78 16.27 -18.46
CA LYS A 155 -24.14 17.34 -17.64
C LYS A 155 -25.18 18.37 -17.23
N SER A 156 -25.03 18.95 -16.04
CA SER A 156 -25.89 20.06 -15.59
C SER A 156 -25.33 21.41 -16.06
N ILE A 157 -26.19 22.41 -16.27
CA ILE A 157 -25.79 23.76 -16.70
C ILE A 157 -25.77 24.67 -15.47
N ARG A 158 -24.72 25.49 -15.34
CA ARG A 158 -24.62 26.48 -14.26
C ARG A 158 -24.16 27.84 -14.80
N ILE A 159 -24.66 28.92 -14.20
CA ILE A 159 -24.47 30.29 -14.68
C ILE A 159 -23.74 31.09 -13.60
N ALA A 160 -22.65 31.76 -13.97
CA ALA A 160 -21.93 32.67 -13.09
C ALA A 160 -21.78 34.04 -13.75
N HIS A 161 -21.91 35.11 -12.97
CA HIS A 161 -21.75 36.48 -13.45
C HIS A 161 -20.27 36.83 -13.64
N VAL A 162 -19.99 37.63 -14.66
CA VAL A 162 -18.66 38.21 -14.94
C VAL A 162 -18.83 39.72 -15.08
N PRO A 163 -18.03 40.53 -14.38
CA PRO A 163 -18.05 41.98 -14.55
C PRO A 163 -17.64 42.40 -15.96
N ARG A 164 -18.07 43.61 -16.34
CA ARG A 164 -17.82 44.16 -17.68
C ARG A 164 -16.34 44.42 -17.99
N ASN A 165 -15.52 44.71 -16.97
CA ASN A 165 -14.12 45.12 -17.15
C ASN A 165 -13.22 44.33 -16.21
N LEU A 166 -12.48 43.35 -16.73
CA LEU A 166 -11.48 42.61 -15.95
C LEU A 166 -10.12 43.31 -16.06
N HIS A 167 -9.55 43.72 -14.93
CA HIS A 167 -8.26 44.44 -14.90
C HIS A 167 -7.09 43.56 -14.43
N TYR A 168 -7.34 42.52 -13.64
CA TYR A 168 -6.31 41.67 -13.06
C TYR A 168 -6.67 40.18 -13.17
N ALA A 169 -5.69 39.34 -13.54
CA ALA A 169 -5.82 37.89 -13.56
C ALA A 169 -5.90 37.28 -12.15
N PRO A 170 -6.54 36.12 -11.94
CA PRO A 170 -6.62 35.48 -10.62
C PRO A 170 -5.24 34.96 -10.18
N VAL A 171 -5.01 34.89 -8.87
CA VAL A 171 -3.76 34.35 -8.29
C VAL A 171 -3.95 32.86 -7.98
N ALA A 172 -2.90 32.07 -8.19
CA ALA A 172 -2.92 30.64 -7.91
C ALA A 172 -3.20 30.34 -6.42
N PRO A 173 -3.98 29.28 -6.12
CA PRO A 173 -4.30 28.91 -4.75
C PRO A 173 -3.07 28.43 -3.98
N LEU A 174 -3.02 28.75 -2.67
CA LEU A 174 -2.02 28.20 -1.76
C LEU A 174 -2.50 26.85 -1.20
N ARG A 175 -1.65 25.82 -1.30
CA ARG A 175 -1.96 24.49 -0.74
C ARG A 175 -1.72 24.46 0.77
N ARG A 176 -2.78 24.64 1.56
CA ARG A 176 -2.74 24.64 3.04
C ARG A 176 -4.12 24.32 3.64
N LYS A 177 -4.18 24.15 4.96
CA LYS A 177 -5.47 24.16 5.69
C LYS A 177 -6.15 25.51 5.45
N ALA A 178 -7.38 25.47 4.94
CA ALA A 178 -8.14 26.67 4.59
C ALA A 178 -8.26 27.63 5.78
N ARG A 179 -8.05 28.92 5.54
CA ARG A 179 -8.16 30.00 6.53
C ARG A 179 -9.30 30.95 6.17
N VAL A 180 -10.16 31.23 7.13
CA VAL A 180 -11.34 32.10 6.99
C VAL A 180 -11.21 33.32 7.89
N LEU A 181 -11.30 34.51 7.29
CA LEU A 181 -11.53 35.74 8.03
C LEU A 181 -13.02 36.07 8.00
N ALA A 182 -13.69 36.01 9.15
CA ALA A 182 -15.09 36.36 9.32
C ALA A 182 -15.23 37.76 9.92
N ILE A 183 -15.62 38.73 9.10
CA ILE A 183 -15.88 40.12 9.49
C ILE A 183 -17.37 40.29 9.81
N LEU A 184 -17.68 40.60 11.06
CA LEU A 184 -19.03 40.86 11.54
C LEU A 184 -19.23 42.36 11.77
N GLY A 185 -20.12 42.96 10.99
CA GLY A 185 -20.38 44.39 10.98
C GLY A 185 -21.30 44.87 12.11
N ASP A 186 -22.04 45.94 11.85
CA ASP A 186 -23.00 46.52 12.79
C ASP A 186 -24.12 45.50 13.14
N GLU A 187 -24.28 45.17 14.44
CA GLU A 187 -25.34 44.25 14.91
C GLU A 187 -26.68 44.98 15.16
N LYS A 188 -26.84 46.27 14.84
CA LYS A 188 -28.08 47.02 15.10
C LYS A 188 -29.27 46.48 14.28
N GLY A 189 -30.09 45.64 14.90
CA GLY A 189 -31.22 44.96 14.25
C GLY A 189 -30.84 43.61 13.63
N LEU A 190 -29.58 43.16 13.79
CA LEU A 190 -29.08 41.88 13.30
C LEU A 190 -28.63 41.01 14.49
N ASN A 191 -28.63 39.69 14.31
CA ASN A 191 -28.15 38.75 15.30
C ASN A 191 -27.21 37.76 14.62
N PHE A 192 -25.91 37.80 14.93
CA PHE A 192 -24.92 36.93 14.31
C PHE A 192 -24.66 35.61 15.07
N LYS A 193 -25.53 35.21 16.01
CA LYS A 193 -25.32 34.01 16.84
C LYS A 193 -25.25 32.74 16.00
N GLU A 194 -26.14 32.57 15.03
CA GLU A 194 -26.19 31.35 14.21
C GLU A 194 -25.01 31.30 13.23
N GLU A 195 -24.59 32.43 12.66
CA GLU A 195 -23.39 32.50 11.83
C GLU A 195 -22.13 32.21 12.63
N LYS A 196 -22.01 32.78 13.84
CA LYS A 196 -20.91 32.44 14.77
C LYS A 196 -20.91 30.95 15.07
N ARG A 197 -22.07 30.31 15.23
CA ARG A 197 -22.18 28.86 15.46
C ARG A 197 -21.77 28.06 14.22
N ALA A 198 -22.29 28.40 13.05
CA ALA A 198 -21.98 27.72 11.79
C ALA A 198 -20.48 27.80 11.46
N LEU A 199 -19.88 28.97 11.58
CA LEU A 199 -18.45 29.19 11.38
C LEU A 199 -17.58 28.52 12.44
N ARG A 200 -18.04 28.42 13.70
CA ARG A 200 -17.35 27.61 14.72
C ARG A 200 -17.39 26.12 14.40
N ASN A 201 -18.51 25.58 13.91
CA ASN A 201 -18.56 24.19 13.46
C ASN A 201 -17.60 23.96 12.27
N PHE A 202 -17.52 24.92 11.36
CA PHE A 202 -16.58 24.92 10.24
C PHE A 202 -15.10 24.93 10.68
N SER A 203 -14.79 25.39 11.90
CA SER A 203 -13.41 25.42 12.44
C SER A 203 -12.77 24.04 12.62
N GLN A 204 -13.56 22.96 12.55
CA GLN A 204 -13.03 21.59 12.54
C GLN A 204 -12.19 21.31 11.29
N ILE A 205 -12.53 21.93 10.15
CA ILE A 205 -11.89 21.69 8.85
C ILE A 205 -11.11 22.89 8.32
N ALA A 206 -11.42 24.11 8.79
CA ALA A 206 -10.72 25.35 8.44
C ALA A 206 -10.24 26.11 9.70
N GLU A 207 -9.23 26.97 9.59
CA GLU A 207 -8.91 27.95 10.64
C GLU A 207 -9.85 29.14 10.48
N VAL A 208 -10.63 29.49 11.52
CA VAL A 208 -11.59 30.60 11.45
C VAL A 208 -11.21 31.67 12.45
N GLU A 209 -11.02 32.90 11.98
CA GLU A 209 -10.75 34.07 12.81
C GLU A 209 -11.89 35.09 12.66
N PHE A 210 -12.40 35.58 13.79
CA PHE A 210 -13.45 36.60 13.82
C PHE A 210 -12.86 38.01 14.03
N CYS A 211 -13.28 38.95 13.19
CA CYS A 211 -13.00 40.38 13.31
C CYS A 211 -14.31 41.17 13.19
N GLY A 212 -14.38 42.39 13.73
CA GLY A 212 -15.61 43.18 13.65
C GLY A 212 -15.96 43.96 14.92
N TRP A 213 -17.14 44.60 14.88
CA TRP A 213 -17.64 45.43 15.97
C TRP A 213 -18.03 44.61 17.19
N GLN A 214 -17.74 45.15 18.38
CA GLN A 214 -18.10 44.54 19.65
C GLN A 214 -18.62 45.62 20.61
N GLN A 215 -19.81 45.36 21.18
CA GLN A 215 -20.44 46.26 22.13
C GLN A 215 -19.56 46.42 23.38
N GLY A 216 -19.29 47.66 23.79
CA GLY A 216 -18.49 47.97 24.98
C GLY A 216 -16.97 47.95 24.79
N LYS A 217 -16.45 47.78 23.57
CA LYS A 217 -15.02 47.92 23.25
C LYS A 217 -14.73 49.25 22.54
N ASP A 218 -13.47 49.70 22.64
CA ASP A 218 -13.00 50.83 21.84
C ASP A 218 -12.97 50.43 20.36
N ASN A 219 -13.80 51.09 19.56
CA ASN A 219 -13.95 50.88 18.13
C ASN A 219 -13.38 52.06 17.31
N SER A 220 -12.67 53.00 17.94
CA SER A 220 -12.07 54.16 17.26
C SER A 220 -11.12 53.76 16.13
N ARG A 221 -10.39 52.64 16.31
CA ARG A 221 -9.45 52.06 15.34
C ARG A 221 -9.99 50.85 14.58
N LEU A 222 -11.32 50.67 14.54
CA LEU A 222 -11.93 49.48 13.93
C LEU A 222 -11.63 49.36 12.43
N LYS A 223 -11.59 50.49 11.72
CA LYS A 223 -11.24 50.54 10.28
C LYS A 223 -9.83 50.02 10.04
N GLU A 224 -8.84 50.55 10.76
CA GLU A 224 -7.45 50.10 10.63
C GLU A 224 -7.31 48.61 10.99
N LYS A 225 -7.96 48.18 12.07
CA LYS A 225 -7.91 46.77 12.50
C LYS A 225 -8.49 45.81 11.46
N ILE A 226 -9.59 46.19 10.79
CA ILE A 226 -10.17 45.37 9.72
C ILE A 226 -9.20 45.32 8.52
N ALA A 227 -8.64 46.46 8.12
CA ALA A 227 -7.65 46.54 7.04
C ALA A 227 -6.38 45.71 7.33
N GLU A 228 -5.83 45.81 8.54
CA GLU A 228 -4.69 45.02 9.02
C GLU A 228 -5.00 43.52 9.05
N LYS A 229 -6.21 43.14 9.44
CA LYS A 229 -6.60 41.72 9.47
C LYS A 229 -6.77 41.16 8.06
N ILE A 230 -7.37 41.91 7.14
CA ILE A 230 -7.48 41.50 5.74
C ILE A 230 -6.08 41.28 5.12
N SER A 231 -5.12 42.15 5.46
CA SER A 231 -3.73 42.09 4.96
C SER A 231 -2.79 41.15 5.73
N ASP A 232 -3.28 40.25 6.60
CA ASP A 232 -2.43 39.31 7.36
C ASP A 232 -1.46 38.57 6.41
N ARG A 233 -0.16 38.63 6.72
CA ARG A 233 0.92 37.97 5.95
C ARG A 233 0.77 36.46 5.87
N ARG A 234 0.10 35.85 6.86
CA ARG A 234 -0.24 34.42 6.79
C ARG A 234 -1.26 34.14 5.70
N GLY A 235 -1.97 35.13 5.18
CA GLY A 235 -2.93 35.03 4.08
C GLY A 235 -4.25 34.37 4.46
N TRP A 236 -5.31 34.71 3.73
CA TRP A 236 -6.63 34.11 3.88
C TRP A 236 -6.98 33.32 2.64
N ASP A 237 -7.84 32.31 2.75
CA ASP A 237 -8.38 31.60 1.60
C ASP A 237 -9.84 32.02 1.36
N ILE A 238 -10.58 32.29 2.45
CA ILE A 238 -11.97 32.76 2.43
C ILE A 238 -12.11 34.07 3.23
N LEU A 239 -12.76 35.06 2.63
CA LEU A 239 -13.21 36.28 3.30
C LEU A 239 -14.74 36.25 3.46
N PHE A 240 -15.25 36.28 4.67
CA PHE A 240 -16.68 36.31 4.96
C PHE A 240 -17.07 37.64 5.58
N PHE A 241 -18.10 38.30 5.06
CA PHE A 241 -18.69 39.48 5.65
C PHE A 241 -20.19 39.26 5.94
N ALA A 242 -20.62 39.60 7.15
CA ALA A 242 -22.02 39.70 7.53
C ALA A 242 -22.28 41.02 8.25
N GLY A 243 -23.24 41.80 7.76
CA GLY A 243 -23.53 43.14 8.26
C GLY A 243 -24.41 43.90 7.28
N HIS A 244 -24.53 45.21 7.51
CA HIS A 244 -25.21 46.08 6.56
C HIS A 244 -24.29 46.40 5.37
N SER A 245 -24.84 46.52 4.17
CA SER A 245 -24.12 47.08 3.02
C SER A 245 -25.04 47.91 2.13
N ASN A 246 -24.44 48.72 1.26
CA ASN A 246 -25.14 49.57 0.31
C ASN A 246 -24.35 49.69 -1.00
N GLU A 247 -25.06 49.77 -2.13
CA GLU A 247 -24.47 50.07 -3.44
C GLU A 247 -24.12 51.54 -3.57
N THR A 248 -22.90 51.83 -4.04
CA THR A 248 -22.47 53.18 -4.39
C THR A 248 -21.62 53.13 -5.66
N ALA A 249 -22.14 53.69 -6.76
CA ALA A 249 -21.47 53.65 -8.06
C ALA A 249 -20.08 54.33 -8.05
N LEU A 250 -19.83 55.27 -7.14
CA LEU A 250 -18.56 56.02 -7.03
C LEU A 250 -17.49 55.32 -6.18
N THR A 251 -17.86 54.43 -5.24
CA THR A 251 -16.90 53.80 -4.32
C THR A 251 -16.94 52.27 -4.37
N GLY A 252 -17.73 51.67 -5.27
CA GLY A 252 -17.82 50.23 -5.44
C GLY A 252 -18.63 49.52 -4.34
N GLY A 253 -19.39 50.27 -3.54
CA GLY A 253 -20.13 49.79 -2.38
C GLY A 253 -19.54 50.23 -1.03
N GLU A 254 -20.35 50.09 0.02
CA GLU A 254 -20.00 50.39 1.42
C GLU A 254 -20.43 49.25 2.36
N LEU A 255 -19.58 48.95 3.34
CA LEU A 255 -19.81 47.97 4.41
C LEU A 255 -20.07 48.68 5.74
N GLY A 256 -21.24 48.49 6.33
CA GLY A 256 -21.58 48.95 7.66
C GLY A 256 -20.88 48.12 8.73
N ILE A 257 -19.76 48.62 9.24
CA ILE A 257 -18.91 47.87 10.18
C ILE A 257 -19.25 48.13 11.64
N ALA A 258 -19.88 49.25 11.98
CA ALA A 258 -20.37 49.60 13.31
C ALA A 258 -21.48 50.67 13.21
N PRO A 259 -22.27 50.94 14.28
CA PRO A 259 -23.31 51.96 14.24
C PRO A 259 -22.80 53.32 13.75
N GLY A 260 -23.28 53.77 12.58
CA GLY A 260 -22.90 55.03 11.96
C GLY A 260 -21.51 55.07 11.33
N VAL A 261 -20.81 53.92 11.24
CA VAL A 261 -19.48 53.80 10.65
C VAL A 261 -19.52 52.83 9.47
N SER A 262 -19.25 53.35 8.27
CA SER A 262 -19.11 52.57 7.05
C SER A 262 -17.65 52.50 6.59
N LEU A 263 -17.33 51.45 5.84
CA LEU A 263 -16.05 51.25 5.17
C LEU A 263 -16.30 50.99 3.69
N SER A 264 -15.80 51.84 2.81
CA SER A 264 -15.97 51.71 1.37
C SER A 264 -15.02 50.67 0.76
N MET A 265 -15.41 50.07 -0.36
CA MET A 265 -14.53 49.14 -1.08
C MET A 265 -13.23 49.79 -1.55
N LYS A 266 -13.28 51.08 -1.90
CA LYS A 266 -12.10 51.89 -2.22
C LYS A 266 -11.13 52.07 -1.05
N GLU A 267 -11.63 52.19 0.18
CA GLU A 267 -10.78 52.22 1.39
C GLU A 267 -10.12 50.87 1.65
N LEU A 268 -10.77 49.75 1.29
CA LEU A 268 -10.26 48.39 1.47
C LEU A 268 -9.34 47.91 0.35
N GLU A 269 -9.35 48.58 -0.80
CA GLU A 269 -8.62 48.19 -2.01
C GLU A 269 -7.14 47.85 -1.74
N PRO A 270 -6.35 48.65 -1.00
CA PRO A 270 -4.96 48.31 -0.70
C PRO A 270 -4.81 47.01 0.09
N SER A 271 -5.62 46.81 1.13
CA SER A 271 -5.58 45.60 1.95
C SER A 271 -6.06 44.36 1.20
N LEU A 272 -7.07 44.50 0.35
CA LEU A 272 -7.59 43.41 -0.49
C LEU A 272 -6.58 43.01 -1.56
N HIS A 273 -5.84 43.96 -2.13
CA HIS A 273 -4.76 43.68 -3.07
C HIS A 273 -3.65 42.84 -2.39
N GLU A 274 -3.27 43.18 -1.15
CA GLU A 274 -2.33 42.38 -0.37
C GLU A 274 -2.90 41.00 -0.03
N ALA A 275 -4.16 40.91 0.42
CA ALA A 275 -4.82 39.65 0.73
C ALA A 275 -4.86 38.70 -0.48
N ARG A 276 -5.14 39.24 -1.68
CA ARG A 276 -5.07 38.51 -2.95
C ARG A 276 -3.67 37.95 -3.19
N SER A 277 -2.63 38.77 -3.02
CA SER A 277 -1.23 38.31 -3.17
C SER A 277 -0.83 37.23 -2.15
N HIS A 278 -1.50 37.20 -0.99
CA HIS A 278 -1.35 36.17 0.05
C HIS A 278 -2.33 34.99 -0.08
N GLY A 279 -2.99 34.84 -1.23
CA GLY A 279 -3.74 33.65 -1.58
C GLY A 279 -5.26 33.70 -1.36
N LEU A 280 -5.87 34.88 -1.14
CA LEU A 280 -7.33 34.98 -1.01
C LEU A 280 -8.02 34.48 -2.29
N GLN A 281 -8.81 33.41 -2.16
CA GLN A 281 -9.44 32.72 -3.29
C GLN A 281 -10.93 33.05 -3.44
N PHE A 282 -11.61 33.32 -2.33
CA PHE A 282 -13.05 33.39 -2.31
C PHE A 282 -13.57 34.39 -1.29
N ALA A 283 -14.64 35.12 -1.61
CA ALA A 283 -15.34 35.96 -0.65
C ALA A 283 -16.86 35.76 -0.68
N ILE A 284 -17.49 35.89 0.49
CA ILE A 284 -18.94 35.88 0.66
C ILE A 284 -19.35 37.17 1.35
N PHE A 285 -20.17 37.96 0.69
CA PHE A 285 -20.82 39.13 1.29
C PHE A 285 -22.28 38.78 1.50
N ASN A 286 -22.55 38.27 2.70
CA ASN A 286 -23.89 37.90 3.13
C ASN A 286 -24.63 39.14 3.65
N SER A 287 -24.74 40.15 2.79
CA SER A 287 -25.22 41.50 3.08
C SER A 287 -25.94 42.07 1.84
N CYS A 288 -26.70 43.16 2.00
CA CYS A 288 -27.61 43.68 0.96
C CYS A 288 -26.90 44.42 -0.20
N ASP A 289 -27.51 44.41 -1.39
CA ASP A 289 -27.05 45.18 -2.56
C ASP A 289 -25.55 44.92 -2.86
N GLY A 290 -25.22 43.66 -3.14
CA GLY A 290 -23.83 43.23 -3.27
C GLY A 290 -23.25 43.26 -4.69
N ILE A 291 -24.01 43.67 -5.72
CA ILE A 291 -23.55 43.58 -7.12
C ILE A 291 -22.32 44.46 -7.34
N SER A 292 -22.35 45.73 -6.90
CA SER A 292 -21.19 46.63 -7.05
C SER A 292 -19.95 46.16 -6.27
N ILE A 293 -20.16 45.46 -5.14
CA ILE A 293 -19.10 44.88 -4.32
C ILE A 293 -18.45 43.72 -5.06
N ALA A 294 -19.26 42.82 -5.64
CA ALA A 294 -18.78 41.72 -6.47
C ALA A 294 -18.02 42.22 -7.70
N GLU A 295 -18.57 43.19 -8.44
CA GLU A 295 -17.88 43.84 -9.56
C GLU A 295 -16.51 44.36 -9.11
N SER A 296 -16.46 45.13 -8.02
CA SER A 296 -15.22 45.71 -7.49
C SER A 296 -14.19 44.63 -7.13
N LEU A 297 -14.60 43.57 -6.46
CA LEU A 297 -13.68 42.51 -6.00
C LEU A 297 -13.16 41.63 -7.13
N ILE A 298 -14.02 41.22 -8.06
CA ILE A 298 -13.57 40.46 -9.23
C ILE A 298 -12.67 41.34 -10.11
N ASN A 299 -12.99 42.63 -10.26
CA ASN A 299 -12.14 43.57 -11.00
C ASN A 299 -10.76 43.72 -10.36
N LEU A 300 -10.64 43.62 -9.03
CA LEU A 300 -9.38 43.59 -8.28
C LEU A 300 -8.59 42.27 -8.42
N GLY A 301 -9.15 41.30 -9.15
CA GLY A 301 -8.54 40.00 -9.43
C GLY A 301 -8.83 38.93 -8.37
N LEU A 302 -9.86 39.13 -7.55
CA LEU A 302 -10.36 38.07 -6.68
C LEU A 302 -11.03 36.97 -7.54
N PRO A 303 -10.75 35.68 -7.33
CA PRO A 303 -11.27 34.63 -8.21
C PRO A 303 -12.80 34.51 -8.22
N GLN A 304 -13.44 34.57 -7.04
CA GLN A 304 -14.87 34.28 -6.87
C GLN A 304 -15.48 35.11 -5.73
N VAL A 305 -16.72 35.59 -5.92
CA VAL A 305 -17.47 36.33 -4.91
C VAL A 305 -18.93 35.91 -4.92
N VAL A 306 -19.45 35.52 -3.76
CA VAL A 306 -20.90 35.32 -3.54
C VAL A 306 -21.49 36.56 -2.89
N VAL A 307 -22.60 37.03 -3.44
CA VAL A 307 -23.31 38.23 -2.98
C VAL A 307 -24.82 38.03 -3.00
N MET A 308 -25.54 38.93 -2.34
CA MET A 308 -26.99 39.02 -2.41
C MET A 308 -27.37 40.19 -3.32
N ARG A 309 -28.13 39.92 -4.38
CA ARG A 309 -28.53 40.95 -5.37
C ARG A 309 -29.49 41.99 -4.82
N GLU A 310 -30.29 41.57 -3.85
CA GLU A 310 -31.32 42.38 -3.22
C GLU A 310 -31.18 42.32 -1.70
N PRO A 311 -31.80 43.25 -0.96
CA PRO A 311 -31.74 43.23 0.49
C PRO A 311 -32.30 41.97 1.14
N ILE A 312 -31.45 41.18 1.80
CA ILE A 312 -31.81 39.89 2.41
C ILE A 312 -32.22 40.03 3.89
N HIS A 313 -33.23 39.26 4.31
CA HIS A 313 -33.61 39.13 5.72
C HIS A 313 -32.54 38.35 6.51
N ASN A 314 -32.32 38.73 7.77
CA ASN A 314 -31.26 38.12 8.59
C ASN A 314 -31.36 36.59 8.69
N ASP A 315 -32.56 36.06 8.90
CA ASP A 315 -32.75 34.61 9.09
C ASP A 315 -32.54 33.81 7.80
N VAL A 316 -32.93 34.38 6.64
CA VAL A 316 -32.65 33.77 5.33
C VAL A 316 -31.15 33.70 5.09
N ALA A 317 -30.44 34.78 5.40
CA ALA A 317 -29.00 34.87 5.25
C ALA A 317 -28.26 33.87 6.16
N GLN A 318 -28.79 33.58 7.35
CA GLN A 318 -28.29 32.53 8.24
C GLN A 318 -28.47 31.13 7.64
N GLU A 319 -29.69 30.81 7.19
CA GLU A 319 -30.03 29.52 6.59
C GLU A 319 -29.20 29.25 5.32
N PHE A 320 -29.03 30.28 4.48
CA PHE A 320 -28.12 30.22 3.33
C PHE A 320 -26.70 29.86 3.76
N LEU A 321 -26.13 30.56 4.75
CA LEU A 321 -24.76 30.31 5.19
C LEU A 321 -24.57 28.91 5.75
N VAL A 322 -25.52 28.40 6.54
CA VAL A 322 -25.45 27.05 7.12
C VAL A 322 -25.37 26.01 6.01
N GLN A 323 -26.30 26.07 5.05
CA GLN A 323 -26.34 25.10 3.95
C GLN A 323 -25.13 25.23 3.02
N PHE A 324 -24.69 26.46 2.76
CA PHE A 324 -23.50 26.75 1.97
C PHE A 324 -22.23 26.13 2.61
N LEU A 325 -22.00 26.37 3.90
CA LEU A 325 -20.84 25.80 4.62
C LEU A 325 -20.92 24.27 4.71
N GLN A 326 -22.11 23.72 4.91
CA GLN A 326 -22.33 22.28 4.90
C GLN A 326 -21.91 21.66 3.55
N SER A 327 -22.25 22.30 2.44
CA SER A 327 -21.86 21.85 1.10
C SER A 327 -20.34 21.89 0.91
N LEU A 328 -19.67 22.95 1.38
CA LEU A 328 -18.20 23.02 1.37
C LEU A 328 -17.56 21.91 2.23
N THR A 329 -18.15 21.55 3.38
CA THR A 329 -17.63 20.44 4.22
C THR A 329 -17.70 19.08 3.53
N GLN A 330 -18.56 18.94 2.52
CA GLN A 330 -18.65 17.75 1.67
C GLN A 330 -17.68 17.80 0.48
N TYR A 331 -16.75 18.75 0.47
CA TYR A 331 -15.78 18.97 -0.61
C TYR A 331 -16.42 19.31 -1.96
N LYS A 332 -17.63 19.89 -1.97
CA LYS A 332 -18.22 20.49 -3.16
C LYS A 332 -17.53 21.82 -3.48
N ASP A 333 -17.57 22.23 -4.75
CA ASP A 333 -17.06 23.53 -5.14
C ASP A 333 -18.01 24.68 -4.72
N VAL A 334 -17.51 25.92 -4.73
CA VAL A 334 -18.30 27.09 -4.32
C VAL A 334 -19.60 27.26 -5.12
N HIS A 335 -19.59 26.97 -6.42
CA HIS A 335 -20.78 27.14 -7.25
C HIS A 335 -21.83 26.09 -6.90
N GLU A 336 -21.41 24.83 -6.72
CA GLU A 336 -22.26 23.77 -6.20
C GLU A 336 -22.85 24.15 -4.84
N ALA A 337 -22.05 24.73 -3.94
CA ALA A 337 -22.52 25.17 -2.63
C ALA A 337 -23.57 26.30 -2.70
N VAL A 338 -23.46 27.24 -3.65
CA VAL A 338 -24.49 28.25 -3.90
C VAL A 338 -25.78 27.60 -4.41
N LEU A 339 -25.67 26.71 -5.39
CA LEU A 339 -26.83 26.02 -5.98
C LEU A 339 -27.57 25.18 -4.95
N ASP A 340 -26.85 24.42 -4.11
CA ASP A 340 -27.43 23.63 -3.01
C ASP A 340 -28.16 24.52 -1.99
N ALA A 341 -27.57 25.67 -1.63
CA ALA A 341 -28.19 26.61 -0.70
C ALA A 341 -29.46 27.25 -1.31
N CYS A 342 -29.44 27.61 -2.58
CA CYS A 342 -30.62 28.12 -3.29
C CYS A 342 -31.71 27.04 -3.44
N ALA A 343 -31.34 25.79 -3.75
CA ALA A 343 -32.27 24.67 -3.82
C ALA A 343 -32.94 24.42 -2.46
N PHE A 344 -32.17 24.42 -1.36
CA PHE A 344 -32.71 24.31 -0.01
C PHE A 344 -33.72 25.42 0.31
N LEU A 345 -33.40 26.68 -0.04
CA LEU A 345 -34.34 27.80 0.14
C LEU A 345 -35.62 27.63 -0.70
N LYS A 346 -35.50 27.07 -1.91
CA LYS A 346 -36.61 26.87 -2.86
C LYS A 346 -37.49 25.66 -2.53
N GLU A 347 -36.93 24.59 -1.98
CA GLU A 347 -37.64 23.31 -1.81
C GLU A 347 -38.06 23.09 -0.36
N GLU A 348 -37.17 23.35 0.60
CA GLU A 348 -37.42 23.06 2.02
C GLU A 348 -37.94 24.29 2.78
N LYS A 349 -37.54 25.50 2.38
CA LYS A 349 -37.91 26.75 3.07
C LYS A 349 -38.90 27.63 2.29
N LEU A 350 -39.47 27.15 1.18
CA LEU A 350 -40.37 27.94 0.32
C LEU A 350 -41.57 28.54 1.04
N LEU A 351 -42.10 27.82 2.03
CA LEU A 351 -43.25 28.26 2.81
C LEU A 351 -42.86 29.37 3.78
N THR A 352 -41.66 29.31 4.36
CA THR A 352 -41.17 30.27 5.35
C THR A 352 -40.50 31.49 4.71
N TYR A 353 -39.79 31.29 3.60
CA TYR A 353 -39.00 32.31 2.91
C TYR A 353 -39.29 32.31 1.39
N PRO A 354 -40.53 32.65 0.98
CA PRO A 354 -40.88 32.77 -0.44
C PRO A 354 -39.94 33.70 -1.21
N SER A 355 -39.64 33.35 -2.46
CA SER A 355 -38.77 34.09 -3.38
C SER A 355 -37.31 34.29 -2.95
N ALA A 356 -36.89 33.85 -1.75
CA ALA A 356 -35.56 34.15 -1.22
C ALA A 356 -34.41 33.48 -1.99
N TYR A 357 -34.69 32.32 -2.61
CA TYR A 357 -33.73 31.60 -3.46
C TYR A 357 -33.32 32.37 -4.74
N LEU A 358 -34.06 33.41 -5.11
CA LEU A 358 -33.76 34.25 -6.28
C LEU A 358 -32.72 35.35 -5.97
N VAL A 359 -32.23 35.45 -4.73
CA VAL A 359 -31.40 36.57 -4.29
C VAL A 359 -29.89 36.30 -4.36
N PRO A 360 -29.38 35.11 -3.93
CA PRO A 360 -27.95 34.82 -3.99
C PRO A 360 -27.43 34.73 -5.42
N SER A 361 -26.26 35.31 -5.68
CA SER A 361 -25.56 35.24 -6.97
C SER A 361 -24.07 35.02 -6.80
N LEU A 362 -23.50 34.30 -7.75
CA LEU A 362 -22.06 34.05 -7.85
C LEU A 362 -21.46 34.88 -8.97
N PHE A 363 -20.45 35.68 -8.63
CA PHE A 363 -19.56 36.33 -9.56
C PHE A 363 -18.22 35.60 -9.60
N ARG A 364 -17.64 35.45 -10.79
CA ARG A 364 -16.42 34.68 -10.98
C ARG A 364 -15.55 35.28 -12.08
N HIS A 365 -14.24 35.23 -11.87
CA HIS A 365 -13.27 35.48 -12.93
C HIS A 365 -13.24 34.26 -13.90
N PRO A 366 -13.38 34.43 -15.22
CA PRO A 366 -13.46 33.32 -16.17
C PRO A 366 -12.29 32.33 -16.11
N GLU A 367 -11.08 32.86 -15.88
CA GLU A 367 -9.85 32.08 -15.77
C GLU A 367 -9.61 31.45 -14.37
N ALA A 368 -10.46 31.74 -13.38
CA ALA A 368 -10.32 31.20 -12.04
C ALA A 368 -10.80 29.75 -11.94
N GLU A 369 -10.06 28.91 -11.24
CA GLU A 369 -10.55 27.63 -10.76
C GLU A 369 -11.59 27.85 -9.63
N LEU A 370 -12.61 26.99 -9.57
CA LEU A 370 -13.60 27.07 -8.50
C LEU A 370 -12.97 26.65 -7.18
N PHE A 371 -13.23 27.42 -6.13
CA PHE A 371 -12.69 27.11 -4.83
C PHE A 371 -13.38 25.86 -4.27
N ARG A 372 -12.60 24.95 -3.73
CA ARG A 372 -13.04 23.74 -3.04
C ARG A 372 -12.11 23.50 -1.85
N LEU A 373 -12.66 23.01 -0.75
CA LEU A 373 -11.81 22.57 0.35
C LEU A 373 -11.01 21.33 -0.09
N GLU A 374 -9.70 21.37 0.12
CA GLU A 374 -8.85 20.18 -0.07
C GLU A 374 -8.68 19.44 1.28
N PRO A 375 -8.75 18.09 1.30
CA PRO A 375 -8.43 17.34 2.50
C PRO A 375 -6.96 17.55 2.89
N PHE A 376 -6.71 17.92 4.15
CA PHE A 376 -5.37 18.26 4.65
C PHE A 376 -4.87 17.24 5.70
N GLY A 377 -3.58 16.88 5.64
CA GLY A 377 -2.86 16.12 6.68
C GLY A 377 -2.30 14.74 6.27
N LEU A 378 -1.33 14.22 7.06
CA LEU A 378 -0.65 12.92 6.83
C LEU A 378 -1.60 11.72 6.81
N TRP A 379 -2.68 11.77 7.59
CA TRP A 379 -3.68 10.70 7.68
C TRP A 379 -4.42 10.46 6.35
N HIS A 380 -4.51 11.46 5.47
CA HIS A 380 -5.11 11.28 4.15
C HIS A 380 -4.18 10.44 3.24
N SER A 381 -2.87 10.71 3.27
CA SER A 381 -1.87 9.91 2.56
C SER A 381 -1.84 8.47 3.10
N VAL A 382 -1.93 8.27 4.43
CA VAL A 382 -1.98 6.93 5.04
C VAL A 382 -3.26 6.18 4.69
N LYS A 383 -4.42 6.85 4.60
CA LYS A 383 -5.68 6.22 4.22
C LYS A 383 -5.62 5.59 2.82
N ASN A 384 -4.89 6.21 1.89
CA ASN A 384 -4.69 5.68 0.55
C ASN A 384 -3.76 4.46 0.51
N TRP A 385 -2.91 4.29 1.52
CA TRP A 385 -2.03 3.13 1.69
C TRP A 385 -2.71 1.93 2.35
N LEU A 386 -3.89 2.12 2.98
CA LEU A 386 -4.64 0.99 3.54
C LEU A 386 -5.14 0.05 2.44
N PRO A 387 -5.12 -1.28 2.67
CA PRO A 387 -5.61 -2.24 1.70
C PRO A 387 -7.13 -2.09 1.51
N THR A 388 -7.58 -2.15 0.26
CA THR A 388 -9.00 -2.25 -0.07
C THR A 388 -9.57 -3.59 0.42
N LYS A 389 -10.90 -3.74 0.50
CA LYS A 389 -11.52 -5.02 0.92
C LYS A 389 -11.02 -6.23 0.11
N ARG A 390 -10.81 -6.05 -1.21
CA ARG A 390 -10.29 -7.11 -2.09
C ARG A 390 -8.81 -7.38 -1.83
N GLU A 391 -8.01 -6.33 -1.71
CA GLU A 391 -6.58 -6.45 -1.37
C GLU A 391 -6.40 -7.15 -0.01
N ALA A 392 -7.22 -6.81 0.98
CA ALA A 392 -7.19 -7.43 2.30
C ALA A 392 -7.54 -8.92 2.26
N ILE A 393 -8.58 -9.33 1.51
CA ILE A 393 -8.94 -10.75 1.36
C ILE A 393 -7.78 -11.54 0.73
N TRP A 394 -7.22 -11.05 -0.38
CA TRP A 394 -6.12 -11.72 -1.06
C TRP A 394 -4.84 -11.74 -0.21
N LEU A 395 -4.50 -10.64 0.44
CA LEU A 395 -3.34 -10.56 1.31
C LEU A 395 -3.45 -11.55 2.48
N SER A 396 -4.62 -11.62 3.13
CA SER A 396 -4.86 -12.60 4.20
C SER A 396 -4.74 -14.04 3.70
N ALA A 397 -5.30 -14.35 2.52
CA ALA A 397 -5.18 -15.68 1.94
C ALA A 397 -3.72 -16.05 1.62
N LEU A 398 -2.96 -15.14 1.01
CA LEU A 398 -1.55 -15.35 0.68
C LEU A 398 -0.69 -15.47 1.94
N LEU A 399 -0.96 -14.70 2.99
CA LEU A 399 -0.27 -14.83 4.27
C LEU A 399 -0.52 -16.19 4.91
N LEU A 400 -1.77 -16.66 4.95
CA LEU A 400 -2.10 -17.99 5.48
C LEU A 400 -1.42 -19.11 4.70
N LEU A 401 -1.48 -19.06 3.36
CA LEU A 401 -0.80 -20.04 2.51
C LEU A 401 0.72 -20.01 2.68
N SER A 402 1.31 -18.82 2.84
CA SER A 402 2.76 -18.65 3.04
C SER A 402 3.26 -19.23 4.36
N LEU A 403 2.38 -19.49 5.33
CA LEU A 403 2.69 -20.08 6.63
C LEU A 403 2.48 -21.61 6.65
N PHE A 404 2.01 -22.22 5.56
CA PHE A 404 1.68 -23.64 5.53
C PHE A 404 2.91 -24.48 5.07
N PRO A 405 3.54 -25.28 5.95
CA PRO A 405 4.82 -25.95 5.64
C PRO A 405 4.81 -26.83 4.38
N PRO A 406 3.79 -27.67 4.11
CA PRO A 406 3.79 -28.52 2.91
C PRO A 406 3.88 -27.73 1.60
N LEU A 407 3.37 -26.49 1.57
CA LEU A 407 3.50 -25.62 0.40
C LEU A 407 4.88 -24.97 0.33
N GLN A 408 5.55 -24.76 1.45
CA GLN A 408 6.92 -24.24 1.46
C GLN A 408 7.86 -25.30 0.88
N ASP A 409 7.73 -26.56 1.33
CA ASP A 409 8.56 -27.68 0.87
C ASP A 409 8.35 -27.94 -0.64
N LEU A 410 7.09 -27.96 -1.10
CA LEU A 410 6.75 -28.10 -2.52
C LEU A 410 7.37 -27.00 -3.40
N LEU A 411 7.50 -25.77 -2.88
CA LEU A 411 8.09 -24.65 -3.60
C LEU A 411 9.61 -24.59 -3.48
N LEU A 412 10.19 -25.24 -2.46
CA LEU A 412 11.62 -25.25 -2.20
C LEU A 412 12.36 -26.12 -3.19
N GLU A 413 11.85 -27.31 -3.51
CA GLU A 413 12.54 -28.25 -4.39
C GLU A 413 12.80 -27.68 -5.81
N PRO A 414 11.81 -27.11 -6.54
CA PRO A 414 12.07 -26.44 -7.82
C PRO A 414 13.01 -25.24 -7.68
N ARG A 415 12.95 -24.53 -6.53
CA ARG A 415 13.84 -23.39 -6.24
C ARG A 415 15.28 -23.84 -6.08
N LEU A 416 15.54 -25.00 -5.49
CA LEU A 416 16.87 -25.59 -5.36
C LEU A 416 17.37 -26.18 -6.67
N LEU A 417 16.49 -26.76 -7.50
CA LEU A 417 16.87 -27.23 -8.84
C LEU A 417 17.35 -26.05 -9.69
N LEU A 418 16.61 -24.95 -9.68
CA LEU A 418 17.03 -23.73 -10.37
C LEU A 418 18.35 -23.18 -9.83
N GLN A 419 18.59 -23.33 -8.52
CA GLN A 419 19.84 -22.95 -7.89
C GLN A 419 21.02 -23.82 -8.34
N ALA A 420 20.83 -25.13 -8.47
CA ALA A 420 21.85 -26.05 -8.97
C ALA A 420 22.25 -25.69 -10.41
N ALA A 421 21.26 -25.48 -11.28
CA ALA A 421 21.49 -25.04 -12.65
C ALA A 421 22.23 -23.68 -12.71
N TYR A 422 21.82 -22.71 -11.89
CA TYR A 422 22.50 -21.42 -11.81
C TYR A 422 23.94 -21.55 -11.30
N ARG A 423 24.16 -22.40 -10.29
CA ARG A 423 25.49 -22.70 -9.72
C ARG A 423 26.40 -23.30 -10.78
N GLN A 424 25.94 -24.27 -11.56
CA GLN A 424 26.72 -24.88 -12.64
C GLN A 424 27.20 -23.83 -13.65
N VAL A 425 26.35 -22.87 -14.01
CA VAL A 425 26.70 -21.80 -14.97
C VAL A 425 27.69 -20.80 -14.38
N VAL A 426 27.54 -20.40 -13.11
CA VAL A 426 28.33 -19.30 -12.51
C VAL A 426 29.64 -19.77 -11.90
N VAL A 427 29.63 -20.93 -11.22
CA VAL A 427 30.78 -21.46 -10.49
C VAL A 427 31.51 -22.53 -11.30
N GLY A 428 30.79 -23.26 -12.16
CA GLY A 428 31.29 -24.48 -12.80
C GLY A 428 31.35 -25.66 -11.82
N GLU A 429 31.72 -26.82 -12.34
CA GLU A 429 32.12 -27.98 -11.54
C GLU A 429 33.56 -27.74 -11.06
N LYS A 430 33.75 -27.77 -9.74
CA LYS A 430 35.09 -27.80 -9.14
C LYS A 430 35.36 -29.21 -8.68
N GLU A 431 36.43 -29.81 -9.18
CA GLU A 431 37.05 -30.95 -8.51
C GLU A 431 37.51 -30.46 -7.13
N ALA A 432 36.89 -30.98 -6.08
CA ALA A 432 37.22 -30.69 -4.70
C ALA A 432 37.36 -32.03 -3.99
N ASP A 433 38.45 -32.19 -3.22
CA ASP A 433 38.63 -33.36 -2.38
C ASP A 433 37.49 -33.43 -1.37
N SER A 434 36.64 -34.44 -1.54
CA SER A 434 35.48 -34.66 -0.68
C SER A 434 35.97 -35.05 0.73
N PRO A 435 35.61 -34.29 1.79
CA PRO A 435 36.11 -34.54 3.14
C PRO A 435 35.46 -35.75 3.83
N ILE A 436 34.54 -36.43 3.15
CA ILE A 436 33.69 -37.50 3.70
C ILE A 436 33.73 -38.69 2.74
N LEU A 437 34.02 -39.88 3.27
CA LEU A 437 33.86 -41.15 2.57
C LEU A 437 32.62 -41.87 3.08
N LEU A 438 31.70 -42.22 2.18
CA LEU A 438 30.59 -43.12 2.46
C LEU A 438 30.96 -44.53 2.03
N VAL A 439 31.16 -45.42 2.99
CA VAL A 439 31.30 -46.85 2.78
C VAL A 439 29.89 -47.45 2.73
N GLN A 440 29.42 -47.70 1.52
CA GLN A 440 28.07 -48.15 1.24
C GLN A 440 27.96 -49.67 1.33
N ILE A 441 27.10 -50.16 2.22
CA ILE A 441 26.67 -51.55 2.22
C ILE A 441 25.50 -51.66 1.22
N ASP A 442 25.81 -51.91 -0.04
CA ASP A 442 24.86 -52.00 -1.15
C ASP A 442 24.54 -53.46 -1.52
N ASN A 443 23.59 -53.67 -2.45
CA ASN A 443 23.25 -55.02 -2.93
C ASN A 443 24.46 -55.74 -3.57
N LYS A 444 25.35 -55.01 -4.25
CA LYS A 444 26.60 -55.53 -4.82
C LYS A 444 27.45 -56.14 -3.71
N SER A 445 27.66 -55.39 -2.63
CA SER A 445 28.49 -55.81 -1.49
C SER A 445 27.90 -57.01 -0.76
N LEU A 446 26.59 -57.01 -0.50
CA LEU A 446 25.93 -58.15 0.16
C LEU A 446 26.06 -59.45 -0.66
N GLN A 447 26.01 -59.36 -1.99
CA GLN A 447 26.16 -60.50 -2.89
C GLN A 447 27.62 -60.98 -2.96
N GLU A 448 28.57 -60.09 -3.29
CA GLU A 448 29.98 -60.44 -3.49
C GLU A 448 30.64 -60.95 -2.21
N ASP A 449 30.31 -60.36 -1.05
CA ASP A 449 30.82 -60.80 0.26
C ASP A 449 30.05 -61.98 0.87
N ASN A 450 29.02 -62.49 0.19
CA ASN A 450 28.15 -63.57 0.66
C ASN A 450 27.57 -63.30 2.06
N VAL A 451 26.97 -62.11 2.24
CA VAL A 451 26.42 -61.65 3.52
C VAL A 451 24.91 -61.86 3.56
N GLU A 452 24.45 -62.74 4.45
CA GLU A 452 23.03 -62.94 4.73
C GLU A 452 22.59 -62.10 5.95
N LEU A 453 21.41 -61.46 5.84
CA LEU A 453 20.83 -60.73 6.97
C LEU A 453 20.35 -61.70 8.06
N VAL A 454 20.67 -61.38 9.31
CA VAL A 454 20.23 -62.15 10.47
C VAL A 454 18.73 -62.00 10.64
N ASN A 455 18.03 -63.13 10.80
CA ASN A 455 16.56 -63.20 10.85
C ASN A 455 15.90 -62.48 9.66
N GLU A 456 16.57 -62.47 8.51
CA GLU A 456 16.13 -61.80 7.28
C GLU A 456 15.91 -60.28 7.43
N LYS A 457 16.34 -59.64 8.52
CA LYS A 457 16.06 -58.23 8.82
C LYS A 457 17.32 -57.46 9.21
N TYR A 458 18.16 -58.02 10.07
CA TYR A 458 19.24 -57.29 10.71
C TYR A 458 20.57 -57.50 9.99
N LEU A 459 21.39 -56.44 9.93
CA LEU A 459 22.73 -56.53 9.38
C LEU A 459 23.57 -57.53 10.19
N ASP A 460 24.37 -58.32 9.48
CA ASP A 460 25.37 -59.19 10.11
C ASP A 460 26.46 -58.35 10.79
N TYR A 461 26.52 -58.37 12.12
CA TYR A 461 27.49 -57.57 12.88
C TYR A 461 28.95 -58.03 12.66
N SER A 462 29.17 -59.26 12.20
CA SER A 462 30.50 -59.73 11.81
C SER A 462 30.96 -59.13 10.49
N TYR A 463 30.03 -58.76 9.60
CA TYR A 463 30.35 -58.02 8.38
C TYR A 463 30.75 -56.58 8.70
N LEU A 464 29.97 -55.91 9.56
CA LEU A 464 30.34 -54.58 10.07
C LEU A 464 31.71 -54.60 10.78
N ALA A 465 32.01 -55.66 11.52
CA ALA A 465 33.32 -55.85 12.14
C ALA A 465 34.46 -55.96 11.10
N LYS A 466 34.25 -56.64 9.97
CA LYS A 466 35.26 -56.70 8.88
C LYS A 466 35.52 -55.31 8.30
N ILE A 467 34.47 -54.55 8.01
CA ILE A 467 34.57 -53.18 7.48
C ILE A 467 35.33 -52.30 8.46
N LEU A 468 34.92 -52.29 9.74
CA LEU A 468 35.57 -51.48 10.76
C LEU A 468 37.03 -51.88 10.99
N ALA A 469 37.36 -53.17 10.94
CA ALA A 469 38.73 -53.64 11.06
C ALA A 469 39.62 -53.13 9.90
N GLU A 470 39.12 -53.14 8.67
CA GLU A 470 39.87 -52.61 7.52
C GLU A 470 40.03 -51.08 7.60
N LEU A 471 38.99 -50.34 8.01
CA LEU A 471 39.10 -48.90 8.26
C LEU A 471 40.10 -48.57 9.37
N THR A 472 40.10 -49.36 10.45
CA THR A 472 41.04 -49.23 11.57
C THR A 472 42.48 -49.48 11.11
N LYS A 473 42.71 -50.53 10.31
CA LYS A 473 44.01 -50.84 9.70
C LYS A 473 44.52 -49.71 8.81
N ARG A 474 43.62 -49.00 8.12
CA ARG A 474 43.92 -47.81 7.31
C ARG A 474 43.94 -46.50 8.13
N LYS A 475 43.90 -46.58 9.47
CA LYS A 475 43.98 -45.47 10.41
C LYS A 475 42.88 -44.41 10.24
N ALA A 476 41.65 -44.85 10.01
CA ALA A 476 40.49 -43.95 10.03
C ALA A 476 40.41 -43.22 11.39
N GLN A 477 40.25 -41.88 11.34
CA GLN A 477 40.23 -41.04 12.54
C GLN A 477 38.84 -40.99 13.18
N VAL A 478 37.84 -40.59 12.39
CA VAL A 478 36.43 -40.55 12.83
C VAL A 478 35.62 -41.49 11.96
N VAL A 479 34.96 -42.45 12.59
CA VAL A 479 34.07 -43.39 11.90
C VAL A 479 32.65 -43.24 12.44
N GLY A 480 31.75 -42.80 11.56
CA GLY A 480 30.30 -42.82 11.79
C GLY A 480 29.72 -44.16 11.34
N VAL A 481 28.79 -44.71 12.11
CA VAL A 481 28.07 -45.92 11.74
C VAL A 481 26.58 -45.62 11.77
N ASP A 482 26.01 -45.48 10.58
CA ASP A 482 24.60 -45.16 10.37
C ASP A 482 23.74 -46.43 10.40
N TYR A 483 23.80 -47.12 11.53
CA TYR A 483 23.03 -48.33 11.81
C TYR A 483 22.62 -48.36 13.26
N ILE A 484 21.38 -48.78 13.51
CA ILE A 484 20.89 -49.07 14.86
C ILE A 484 21.33 -50.48 15.26
N LEU A 485 22.22 -50.56 16.25
CA LEU A 485 22.86 -51.82 16.69
C LEU A 485 22.33 -52.32 18.04
N ASP A 486 21.01 -52.47 18.15
CA ASP A 486 20.30 -52.82 19.39
C ASP A 486 19.90 -54.32 19.48
N GLN A 487 20.22 -55.13 18.47
CA GLN A 487 19.82 -56.54 18.36
C GLN A 487 20.93 -57.52 18.76
N ASP A 488 21.71 -57.21 19.80
CA ASP A 488 22.85 -58.04 20.21
C ASP A 488 22.45 -59.47 20.62
N LYS A 489 21.25 -59.62 21.19
CA LYS A 489 20.69 -60.92 21.63
C LYS A 489 20.34 -61.85 20.48
N GLU A 490 20.02 -61.32 19.31
CA GLU A 490 19.68 -62.10 18.11
C GLU A 490 20.93 -62.66 17.42
N GLN A 491 22.11 -62.11 17.71
CA GLN A 491 23.38 -62.52 17.12
C GLN A 491 24.56 -62.40 18.11
N PRO A 492 24.57 -63.18 19.20
CA PRO A 492 25.51 -62.96 20.32
C PRO A 492 26.98 -63.13 19.93
N GLU A 493 27.33 -64.19 19.18
CA GLU A 493 28.71 -64.42 18.73
C GLU A 493 29.21 -63.31 17.78
N LYS A 494 28.34 -62.86 16.86
CA LYS A 494 28.65 -61.78 15.92
C LYS A 494 28.79 -60.44 16.64
N SER A 495 27.98 -60.20 17.67
CA SER A 495 28.05 -59.02 18.54
C SER A 495 29.36 -58.98 19.34
N GLN A 496 29.81 -60.12 19.86
CA GLN A 496 31.10 -60.22 20.55
C GLN A 496 32.27 -59.91 19.61
N LYS A 497 32.24 -60.43 18.37
CA LYS A 497 33.27 -60.14 17.38
C LYS A 497 33.33 -58.65 17.01
N LEU A 498 32.17 -58.00 16.89
CA LEU A 498 32.10 -56.56 16.66
C LEU A 498 32.67 -55.79 17.86
N LYS A 499 32.32 -56.18 19.09
CA LYS A 499 32.89 -55.58 20.32
C LYS A 499 34.42 -55.64 20.34
N GLU A 500 35.00 -56.80 20.06
CA GLU A 500 36.46 -56.97 20.01
C GLU A 500 37.11 -56.02 18.99
N THR A 501 36.46 -55.81 17.85
CA THR A 501 36.92 -54.88 16.82
C THR A 501 36.79 -53.42 17.27
N VAL A 502 35.68 -53.06 17.92
CA VAL A 502 35.45 -51.73 18.51
C VAL A 502 36.52 -51.40 19.54
N ASP A 503 36.83 -52.34 20.45
CA ASP A 503 37.85 -52.16 21.48
C ASP A 503 39.25 -51.93 20.85
N VAL A 504 39.55 -52.60 19.73
CA VAL A 504 40.80 -52.38 18.97
C VAL A 504 40.81 -51.01 18.31
N ALA A 505 39.71 -50.60 17.65
CA ALA A 505 39.60 -49.31 16.98
C ALA A 505 39.78 -48.14 17.96
N VAL A 506 39.11 -48.18 19.11
CA VAL A 506 39.23 -47.16 20.17
C VAL A 506 40.66 -47.08 20.69
N LYS A 507 41.31 -48.22 20.97
CA LYS A 507 42.71 -48.26 21.43
C LYS A 507 43.71 -47.72 20.41
N GLN A 508 43.38 -47.80 19.12
CA GLN A 508 44.19 -47.24 18.05
C GLN A 508 43.88 -45.76 17.77
N GLY A 509 42.98 -45.15 18.55
CA GLY A 509 42.67 -43.72 18.48
C GLY A 509 41.52 -43.36 17.55
N THR A 510 40.77 -44.32 17.01
CA THR A 510 39.57 -44.04 16.20
C THR A 510 38.41 -43.60 17.10
N TRP A 511 37.80 -42.45 16.81
CA TRP A 511 36.55 -42.05 17.47
C TRP A 511 35.34 -42.60 16.71
N LEU A 512 34.48 -43.29 17.45
CA LEU A 512 33.29 -43.95 16.91
C LEU A 512 32.03 -43.19 17.30
N VAL A 513 31.20 -42.88 16.31
CA VAL A 513 29.88 -42.28 16.47
C VAL A 513 28.85 -43.26 15.91
N TRP A 514 27.97 -43.75 16.78
CA TRP A 514 26.92 -44.70 16.42
C TRP A 514 25.59 -43.99 16.18
N GLY A 515 24.85 -44.46 15.18
CA GLY A 515 23.48 -44.03 14.97
C GLY A 515 22.59 -44.40 16.15
N ALA A 516 21.71 -43.47 16.51
CA ALA A 516 20.67 -43.63 17.51
C ALA A 516 19.36 -43.05 16.99
N TYR A 517 18.25 -43.49 17.54
CA TYR A 517 16.90 -43.10 17.11
C TYR A 517 16.01 -42.85 18.34
N GLU A 518 14.89 -42.15 18.15
CA GLU A 518 13.94 -41.77 19.21
C GLU A 518 14.58 -41.02 20.39
N GLU A 519 15.27 -39.92 20.12
CA GLU A 519 15.98 -39.13 21.16
C GLU A 519 17.01 -39.96 21.97
N ASP A 520 17.71 -40.87 21.29
CA ASP A 520 18.72 -41.79 21.82
C ASP A 520 18.17 -42.94 22.70
N THR A 521 16.87 -43.22 22.70
CA THR A 521 16.31 -44.37 23.44
C THR A 521 16.70 -45.69 22.78
N VAL A 522 16.72 -45.72 21.44
CA VAL A 522 17.15 -46.86 20.63
C VAL A 522 18.55 -46.56 20.10
N ARG A 523 19.53 -47.35 20.54
CA ARG A 523 20.96 -47.08 20.28
C ARG A 523 21.77 -48.37 20.35
N VAL A 524 23.06 -48.26 20.01
CA VAL A 524 24.01 -49.37 20.12
C VAL A 524 23.96 -50.05 21.49
N SER A 525 23.91 -51.38 21.48
CA SER A 525 23.93 -52.19 22.70
C SER A 525 25.23 -52.02 23.48
N ALA A 526 25.13 -51.94 24.80
CA ALA A 526 26.30 -51.87 25.70
C ALA A 526 27.20 -53.11 25.61
N ASN A 527 26.67 -54.23 25.09
CA ASN A 527 27.45 -55.42 24.81
C ASN A 527 28.39 -55.24 23.61
N ILE A 528 28.10 -54.30 22.71
CA ILE A 528 28.88 -54.00 21.51
C ILE A 528 29.81 -52.81 21.74
N ALA A 529 29.29 -51.68 22.25
CA ALA A 529 30.08 -50.46 22.44
C ALA A 529 29.79 -49.80 23.80
N SER A 530 30.85 -49.39 24.49
CA SER A 530 30.74 -48.61 25.73
C SER A 530 30.63 -47.12 25.40
N LEU A 531 29.55 -46.47 25.82
CA LEU A 531 29.41 -45.01 25.66
C LEU A 531 30.45 -44.23 26.45
N GLN A 532 31.16 -44.83 27.41
CA GLN A 532 32.30 -44.17 28.04
C GLN A 532 33.44 -43.93 27.05
N GLN A 533 33.53 -44.72 26.00
CA GLN A 533 34.62 -44.69 25.02
C GLN A 533 34.15 -44.32 23.61
N THR A 534 32.85 -44.43 23.33
CA THR A 534 32.24 -44.11 22.03
C THR A 534 31.07 -43.15 22.21
N MET A 535 30.53 -42.64 21.11
CA MET A 535 29.46 -41.65 21.13
C MET A 535 28.22 -42.13 20.39
N VAL A 536 27.06 -41.55 20.69
CA VAL A 536 25.82 -41.75 19.95
C VAL A 536 25.28 -40.42 19.43
N GLY A 537 24.71 -40.44 18.24
CA GLY A 537 24.03 -39.31 17.64
C GLY A 537 22.74 -39.73 16.94
N ASP A 538 21.73 -38.87 17.02
CA ASP A 538 20.42 -39.08 16.42
C ASP A 538 20.52 -39.02 14.89
N ILE A 539 20.10 -40.08 14.21
CA ILE A 539 20.11 -40.19 12.73
C ILE A 539 18.80 -39.68 12.11
N SER A 540 17.87 -39.20 12.93
CA SER A 540 16.63 -38.61 12.43
C SER A 540 16.94 -37.43 11.50
N SER A 541 16.38 -37.45 10.30
CA SER A 541 16.50 -36.34 9.35
C SER A 541 15.12 -35.89 8.89
N TYR A 542 15.02 -34.60 8.56
CA TYR A 542 13.84 -34.00 7.95
C TYR A 542 14.22 -33.65 6.50
N ASP A 543 13.36 -34.02 5.54
CA ASP A 543 13.67 -34.05 4.09
C ASP A 543 14.46 -32.83 3.56
N TRP A 544 14.15 -31.63 4.05
CA TRP A 544 14.74 -30.37 3.54
C TRP A 544 15.53 -29.56 4.57
N TYR A 545 15.48 -29.90 5.85
CA TYR A 545 15.94 -29.02 6.92
C TYR A 545 17.15 -29.59 7.67
N MET A 546 18.12 -28.73 7.94
CA MET A 546 19.29 -29.07 8.75
C MET A 546 18.87 -29.29 10.20
N GLU A 547 19.18 -30.46 10.74
CA GLU A 547 18.95 -30.73 12.16
C GLU A 547 20.01 -30.03 13.02
N LEU A 548 19.59 -28.99 13.74
CA LEU A 548 20.49 -28.18 14.57
C LEU A 548 20.68 -28.78 15.97
N PRO A 549 21.91 -28.69 16.55
CA PRO A 549 22.15 -29.20 17.89
C PRO A 549 21.38 -28.38 18.94
N LYS A 550 20.64 -29.07 19.82
CA LYS A 550 20.01 -28.47 21.00
C LYS A 550 21.09 -27.95 21.98
N GLN A 551 20.74 -26.98 22.83
CA GLN A 551 21.66 -26.47 23.88
C GLN A 551 22.23 -27.60 24.75
N ASN A 552 21.43 -28.61 25.05
CA ASN A 552 21.82 -29.78 25.85
C ASN A 552 22.17 -31.00 24.97
N CYS A 553 23.06 -30.80 23.99
CA CYS A 553 23.59 -31.85 23.10
C CYS A 553 24.35 -32.98 23.84
N THR A 554 24.55 -32.90 25.17
CA THR A 554 25.10 -34.02 25.95
C THR A 554 24.07 -35.13 26.21
N LYS A 555 22.77 -34.89 25.97
CA LYS A 555 21.71 -35.90 26.12
C LYS A 555 21.31 -36.52 24.79
N THR A 556 21.03 -35.68 23.80
CA THR A 556 20.61 -36.06 22.44
C THR A 556 21.26 -35.06 21.50
N CYS A 557 21.93 -35.53 20.46
CA CYS A 557 22.62 -34.65 19.53
C CYS A 557 22.57 -35.20 18.11
N PRO A 558 22.41 -34.35 17.08
CA PRO A 558 22.37 -34.80 15.69
C PRO A 558 23.65 -35.55 15.30
N PHE A 559 23.49 -36.71 14.66
CA PHE A 559 24.57 -37.58 14.19
C PHE A 559 25.57 -36.82 13.30
N ALA A 560 25.05 -36.11 12.29
CA ALA A 560 25.86 -35.33 11.36
C ALA A 560 26.64 -34.20 12.05
N TYR A 561 26.04 -33.52 13.05
CA TYR A 561 26.74 -32.49 13.81
C TYR A 561 27.90 -33.07 14.62
N LEU A 562 27.68 -34.23 15.26
CA LEU A 562 28.70 -34.85 16.10
C LEU A 562 29.89 -35.37 15.28
N LEU A 563 29.63 -35.91 14.08
CA LEU A 563 30.67 -36.27 13.12
C LEU A 563 31.48 -35.05 12.67
N ALA A 564 30.81 -33.97 12.27
CA ALA A 564 31.48 -32.75 11.83
C ALA A 564 32.33 -32.13 12.96
N LEU A 565 31.82 -32.08 14.19
CA LEU A 565 32.56 -31.61 15.36
C LEU A 565 33.79 -32.47 15.63
N SER A 566 33.63 -33.79 15.59
CA SER A 566 34.72 -34.75 15.81
C SER A 566 35.82 -34.63 14.76
N GLY A 567 35.44 -34.59 13.47
CA GLY A 567 36.40 -34.43 12.38
C GLY A 567 37.13 -33.08 12.41
N THR A 568 36.41 -32.01 12.78
CA THR A 568 37.03 -30.67 12.94
C THR A 568 38.04 -30.66 14.08
N LEU A 569 37.76 -31.34 15.19
CA LEU A 569 38.67 -31.44 16.33
C LEU A 569 39.95 -32.20 15.97
N PHE A 570 39.84 -33.35 15.30
CA PHE A 570 41.01 -34.12 14.85
C PHE A 570 41.91 -33.38 13.88
N ASN A 571 41.32 -32.60 12.97
CA ASN A 571 42.07 -31.79 12.01
C ASN A 571 42.60 -30.47 12.58
N SER A 572 42.31 -30.16 13.84
CA SER A 572 42.77 -28.94 14.47
C SER A 572 44.08 -29.15 15.23
N ASP A 573 44.99 -28.18 15.18
CA ASP A 573 46.24 -28.15 15.98
C ASP A 573 46.01 -28.00 17.49
N THR A 574 44.84 -28.38 18.01
CA THR A 574 44.51 -28.25 19.43
C THR A 574 45.29 -29.26 20.27
N ALA A 575 46.09 -28.74 21.20
CA ALA A 575 46.73 -29.57 22.21
C ALA A 575 45.66 -30.20 23.14
N ASN A 576 45.88 -31.46 23.55
CA ASN A 576 45.06 -32.21 24.51
C ASN A 576 43.63 -32.51 24.04
N LEU A 577 43.47 -33.13 22.86
CA LEU A 577 42.18 -33.67 22.44
C LEU A 577 41.59 -34.61 23.50
N PRO A 578 40.25 -34.64 23.68
CA PRO A 578 39.59 -35.57 24.58
C PRO A 578 40.01 -37.01 24.29
N GLN A 579 40.40 -37.76 25.32
CA GLN A 579 40.75 -39.17 25.20
C GLN A 579 39.58 -40.05 25.64
N PRO A 580 39.14 -41.03 24.83
CA PRO A 580 38.10 -41.98 25.20
C PRO A 580 38.36 -42.70 26.52
N GLU A 581 39.63 -42.96 26.85
CA GLU A 581 40.04 -43.70 28.06
C GLU A 581 39.85 -42.89 29.36
N GLU A 582 39.75 -41.57 29.27
CA GLU A 582 39.66 -40.67 30.43
C GLU A 582 38.20 -40.31 30.79
N SER A 583 37.24 -40.68 29.95
CA SER A 583 35.85 -40.29 30.11
C SER A 583 35.12 -41.15 31.15
N GLN A 584 34.44 -40.50 32.11
CA GLN A 584 33.65 -41.17 33.15
C GLN A 584 32.18 -41.36 32.76
N THR A 585 31.73 -40.63 31.75
CA THR A 585 30.35 -40.61 31.22
C THR A 585 30.38 -40.83 29.71
N ASP A 586 29.25 -40.63 29.03
CA ASP A 586 29.19 -40.61 27.57
C ASP A 586 30.31 -39.72 26.98
N PHE A 587 31.19 -40.30 26.14
CA PHE A 587 32.35 -39.62 25.55
C PHE A 587 31.93 -38.39 24.74
N ARG A 588 30.70 -38.37 24.24
CA ARG A 588 30.08 -37.21 23.59
C ARG A 588 30.14 -35.98 24.48
N THR A 589 29.98 -36.14 25.79
CA THR A 589 30.03 -35.02 26.76
C THR A 589 31.41 -34.36 26.74
N SER A 590 32.47 -35.16 26.66
CA SER A 590 33.86 -34.69 26.61
C SER A 590 34.15 -33.95 25.30
N VAL A 591 33.65 -34.47 24.17
CA VAL A 591 33.80 -33.85 22.84
C VAL A 591 33.00 -32.54 22.73
N VAL A 592 31.73 -32.57 23.14
CA VAL A 592 30.79 -31.45 23.00
C VAL A 592 31.14 -30.27 23.93
N ASN A 593 31.71 -30.55 25.11
CA ASN A 593 32.12 -29.51 26.07
C ASN A 593 33.61 -29.15 25.98
N PHE A 594 34.34 -29.70 25.00
CA PHE A 594 35.76 -29.40 24.81
C PHE A 594 35.97 -27.90 24.58
N ASN A 595 37.01 -27.31 25.18
CA ASN A 595 37.30 -25.89 24.97
C ASN A 595 37.99 -25.70 23.61
N PRO A 596 37.41 -24.96 22.65
CA PRO A 596 37.93 -24.85 21.29
C PRO A 596 39.23 -24.04 21.21
N GLY A 597 39.66 -23.40 22.30
CA GLY A 597 40.76 -22.45 22.28
C GLY A 597 40.50 -21.34 21.25
N ASN A 598 41.44 -21.16 20.33
CA ASN A 598 41.35 -20.17 19.25
C ASN A 598 40.85 -20.75 17.91
N ASN A 599 40.44 -22.02 17.84
CA ASN A 599 39.98 -22.60 16.57
C ASN A 599 38.60 -22.05 16.16
N GLN A 600 38.57 -21.34 15.02
CA GLN A 600 37.37 -20.67 14.53
C GLN A 600 36.26 -21.64 14.09
N GLN A 601 36.60 -22.76 13.45
CA GLN A 601 35.62 -23.77 13.00
C GLN A 601 34.96 -24.46 14.20
N VAL A 602 35.74 -24.92 15.18
CA VAL A 602 35.20 -25.53 16.40
C VAL A 602 34.34 -24.50 17.17
N SER A 603 34.79 -23.25 17.26
CA SER A 603 34.02 -22.17 17.88
C SER A 603 32.67 -21.93 17.18
N PHE A 604 32.63 -21.99 15.85
CA PHE A 604 31.39 -21.88 15.08
C PHE A 604 30.42 -23.00 15.44
N LEU A 605 30.85 -24.27 15.35
CA LEU A 605 30.00 -25.43 15.66
C LEU A 605 29.44 -25.37 17.09
N GLN A 606 30.26 -24.98 18.07
CA GLN A 606 29.81 -24.83 19.45
C GLN A 606 28.80 -23.70 19.65
N LYS A 607 28.94 -22.58 18.92
CA LYS A 607 27.99 -21.45 18.97
C LYS A 607 26.63 -21.82 18.38
N LEU A 608 26.56 -22.76 17.43
CA LEU A 608 25.28 -23.22 16.87
C LEU A 608 24.33 -23.74 17.94
N ARG A 609 24.87 -24.37 18.99
CA ARG A 609 24.08 -24.84 20.14
C ARG A 609 23.39 -23.71 20.89
N LEU A 610 23.98 -22.50 20.89
CA LEU A 610 23.48 -21.32 21.61
C LEU A 610 22.50 -20.50 20.76
N SER A 611 22.58 -20.59 19.43
CA SER A 611 21.75 -19.81 18.49
C SER A 611 20.45 -20.49 18.05
N ALA A 612 20.15 -21.69 18.56
CA ALA A 612 18.98 -22.48 18.18
C ALA A 612 17.65 -21.69 18.23
N ASN A 613 17.47 -20.80 19.21
CA ASN A 613 16.24 -20.00 19.34
C ASN A 613 16.05 -18.94 18.22
N PHE A 614 17.15 -18.36 17.72
CA PHE A 614 17.08 -17.41 16.60
C PHE A 614 16.87 -18.15 15.29
N LEU A 615 17.59 -19.26 15.09
CA LEU A 615 17.49 -20.11 13.90
C LEU A 615 16.16 -20.86 13.82
N PHE A 616 15.38 -20.94 14.90
CA PHE A 616 14.00 -21.41 14.87
C PHE A 616 13.10 -20.58 13.92
N TRP A 617 13.31 -19.25 13.86
CA TRP A 617 12.55 -18.36 12.96
C TRP A 617 13.10 -18.35 11.53
N PHE A 618 14.27 -18.95 11.33
CA PHE A 618 15.07 -18.92 10.11
C PHE A 618 15.71 -20.30 9.91
N PRO A 619 14.90 -21.35 9.71
CA PRO A 619 15.40 -22.72 9.72
C PRO A 619 16.39 -22.91 8.56
N PRO A 620 17.61 -23.42 8.84
CA PRO A 620 18.55 -23.74 7.79
C PRO A 620 18.07 -24.98 7.02
N ILE A 621 18.31 -24.96 5.71
CA ILE A 621 17.97 -26.05 4.81
C ILE A 621 19.21 -26.86 4.45
N ILE A 622 19.01 -28.09 4.00
CA ILE A 622 20.06 -28.91 3.41
C ILE A 622 20.31 -28.39 1.98
N ASP A 623 21.51 -27.89 1.69
CA ASP A 623 21.86 -27.39 0.37
C ASP A 623 22.15 -28.52 -0.64
N TYR A 624 21.10 -29.17 -1.14
CA TYR A 624 21.21 -30.13 -2.24
C TYR A 624 21.63 -29.49 -3.58
N SER A 625 21.74 -28.15 -3.69
CA SER A 625 22.24 -27.53 -4.91
C SER A 625 23.74 -27.78 -5.14
N LEU A 626 24.46 -28.26 -4.13
CA LEU A 626 25.85 -28.69 -4.23
C LEU A 626 25.95 -30.00 -5.03
N PRO A 627 26.97 -30.16 -5.90
CA PRO A 627 27.24 -31.43 -6.56
C PRO A 627 27.57 -32.52 -5.53
N PRO A 628 27.00 -33.74 -5.63
CA PRO A 628 27.31 -34.84 -4.70
C PRO A 628 28.80 -35.14 -4.58
N GLU A 629 29.53 -35.12 -5.70
CA GLU A 629 30.97 -35.40 -5.78
C GLU A 629 31.84 -34.39 -5.00
N GLN A 630 31.33 -33.17 -4.76
CA GLN A 630 31.97 -32.17 -3.91
C GLN A 630 31.69 -32.43 -2.42
N VAL A 631 30.60 -33.12 -2.10
CA VAL A 631 30.10 -33.31 -0.74
C VAL A 631 30.70 -34.58 -0.12
N TYR A 632 30.64 -35.69 -0.85
CA TYR A 632 31.16 -36.98 -0.41
C TYR A 632 31.67 -37.81 -1.59
N THR A 633 32.58 -38.73 -1.30
CA THR A 633 32.93 -39.86 -2.17
C THR A 633 32.26 -41.13 -1.65
N THR A 634 31.82 -42.01 -2.54
CA THR A 634 31.26 -43.32 -2.17
C THR A 634 32.22 -44.46 -2.52
N ILE A 635 32.20 -45.52 -1.73
CA ILE A 635 32.84 -46.82 -2.05
C ILE A 635 31.93 -47.94 -1.57
N SER A 636 31.71 -48.97 -2.39
CA SER A 636 31.00 -50.17 -1.95
C SER A 636 31.82 -50.91 -0.89
N ALA A 637 31.17 -51.51 0.10
CA ALA A 637 31.86 -52.24 1.17
C ALA A 637 32.72 -53.41 0.64
N CYS A 638 32.29 -54.11 -0.42
CA CYS A 638 33.10 -55.16 -1.04
C CYS A 638 34.39 -54.62 -1.69
N GLU A 639 34.36 -53.40 -2.24
CA GLU A 639 35.52 -52.77 -2.86
C GLU A 639 36.55 -52.38 -1.79
N LEU A 640 36.07 -51.83 -0.67
CA LEU A 640 36.93 -51.52 0.47
C LEU A 640 37.60 -52.78 1.03
N LEU A 641 36.86 -53.89 1.11
CA LEU A 641 37.35 -55.18 1.60
C LEU A 641 38.22 -55.94 0.57
N GLY A 642 38.24 -55.49 -0.69
CA GLY A 642 38.99 -56.11 -1.78
C GLY A 642 38.40 -57.43 -2.27
N SER A 643 37.10 -57.67 -2.04
CA SER A 643 36.38 -58.87 -2.48
C SER A 643 35.71 -58.72 -3.84
N CYS A 644 35.52 -57.49 -4.33
CA CYS A 644 34.99 -57.18 -5.66
C CYS A 644 35.86 -56.17 -6.41
N GLU A 645 35.64 -56.03 -7.73
CA GLU A 645 36.36 -55.06 -8.57
C GLU A 645 36.03 -53.62 -8.14
N SER A 646 37.06 -52.81 -7.93
CA SER A 646 36.93 -51.45 -7.43
C SER A 646 36.94 -50.43 -8.56
N GLU A 647 35.95 -49.53 -8.52
CA GLU A 647 35.88 -48.35 -9.38
C GLU A 647 36.45 -47.10 -8.67
N ALA A 648 36.93 -47.26 -7.44
CA ALA A 648 37.50 -46.18 -6.64
C ALA A 648 38.86 -45.69 -7.18
N THR A 649 39.16 -44.41 -6.98
CA THR A 649 40.44 -43.82 -7.38
C THR A 649 41.63 -44.40 -6.60
N GLU A 650 42.81 -44.42 -7.23
CA GLU A 650 44.08 -44.83 -6.58
C GLU A 650 44.39 -43.98 -5.32
N GLU A 651 43.84 -42.78 -5.23
CA GLU A 651 44.03 -41.87 -4.10
C GLU A 651 43.20 -42.28 -2.88
N LEU A 652 41.93 -42.67 -3.08
CA LEU A 652 41.05 -43.18 -2.03
C LEU A 652 41.54 -44.51 -1.45
N THR A 653 42.24 -45.30 -2.26
CA THR A 653 42.89 -46.54 -1.80
C THR A 653 44.12 -46.28 -0.91
N ASN A 654 44.77 -45.13 -1.04
CA ASN A 654 46.01 -44.80 -0.32
C ASN A 654 45.80 -43.94 0.94
N SER A 655 44.82 -43.01 0.95
CA SER A 655 44.55 -42.14 2.10
C SER A 655 43.05 -41.98 2.34
N LEU A 656 42.60 -42.25 3.57
CA LEU A 656 41.22 -42.03 3.97
C LEU A 656 40.97 -40.56 4.30
N PRO A 657 39.79 -40.01 3.97
CA PRO A 657 39.39 -38.70 4.47
C PRO A 657 39.19 -38.70 5.99
N PRO A 658 39.16 -37.52 6.64
CA PRO A 658 39.07 -37.41 8.09
C PRO A 658 37.80 -38.03 8.68
N ILE A 659 36.71 -38.05 7.91
CA ILE A 659 35.42 -38.63 8.31
C ILE A 659 35.08 -39.76 7.34
N VAL A 660 34.86 -40.95 7.89
CA VAL A 660 34.34 -42.11 7.16
C VAL A 660 33.00 -42.48 7.77
N MET A 661 32.00 -42.77 6.95
CA MET A 661 30.67 -43.20 7.38
C MET A 661 30.37 -44.57 6.78
N ILE A 662 30.03 -45.54 7.62
CA ILE A 662 29.48 -46.82 7.18
C ILE A 662 27.96 -46.64 7.11
N VAL A 663 27.40 -46.73 5.91
CA VAL A 663 26.00 -46.38 5.63
C VAL A 663 25.30 -47.44 4.78
N PRO A 664 23.97 -47.55 4.84
CA PRO A 664 23.23 -48.35 3.87
C PRO A 664 23.40 -47.79 2.45
N GLY A 665 23.62 -48.70 1.49
CA GLY A 665 23.86 -48.39 0.08
C GLY A 665 22.68 -48.72 -0.83
N GLY A 666 21.45 -48.56 -0.36
CA GLY A 666 20.28 -48.75 -1.23
C GLY A 666 19.69 -50.17 -1.32
N TYR A 667 20.09 -51.11 -0.45
CA TYR A 667 19.50 -52.45 -0.45
C TYR A 667 18.05 -52.43 0.09
N GLU A 668 17.22 -53.36 -0.38
CA GLU A 668 15.76 -53.32 -0.20
C GLU A 668 15.31 -53.32 1.27
N LYS A 669 16.08 -53.99 2.14
CA LYS A 669 15.74 -54.17 3.56
C LYS A 669 16.30 -53.08 4.48
N ALA A 670 17.02 -52.09 3.95
CA ALA A 670 17.54 -50.98 4.74
C ALA A 670 16.41 -50.12 5.32
N GLY A 671 16.42 -49.88 6.64
CA GLY A 671 15.41 -49.10 7.34
C GLY A 671 15.29 -49.49 8.82
N VAL A 672 14.70 -48.59 9.63
CA VAL A 672 14.54 -48.80 11.08
C VAL A 672 13.20 -49.49 11.38
N ASP A 673 12.10 -48.89 10.97
CA ASP A 673 10.73 -49.35 11.22
C ASP A 673 10.24 -50.28 10.11
N ASN A 674 10.55 -49.94 8.85
CA ASN A 674 10.05 -50.65 7.67
C ASN A 674 11.17 -50.95 6.65
N PRO A 675 11.09 -52.07 5.91
CA PRO A 675 12.01 -52.33 4.79
C PRO A 675 11.97 -51.18 3.76
N GLY A 676 13.13 -50.72 3.35
CA GLY A 676 13.31 -49.68 2.33
C GLY A 676 13.00 -48.26 2.82
N GLN A 677 12.83 -48.06 4.13
CA GLN A 677 12.61 -46.75 4.74
C GLN A 677 13.82 -45.82 4.55
N ASP A 678 15.03 -46.38 4.48
CA ASP A 678 16.25 -45.59 4.26
C ASP A 678 16.41 -45.12 2.79
N ASN A 679 15.60 -45.67 1.88
CA ASN A 679 15.68 -45.37 0.46
C ASN A 679 14.59 -44.36 0.08
N ALA A 680 14.99 -43.17 -0.37
CA ALA A 680 14.10 -42.09 -0.80
C ALA A 680 14.26 -41.78 -2.30
N LEU A 681 13.29 -41.04 -2.86
CA LEU A 681 13.46 -40.41 -4.16
C LEU A 681 14.55 -39.33 -4.05
N ALA A 682 15.45 -39.30 -5.02
CA ALA A 682 16.51 -38.31 -5.03
C ALA A 682 15.92 -36.88 -5.17
N PRO A 683 16.36 -35.90 -4.37
CA PRO A 683 15.97 -34.51 -4.55
C PRO A 683 16.28 -34.04 -5.97
N LEU A 684 15.39 -33.25 -6.60
CA LEU A 684 15.61 -32.76 -7.97
C LEU A 684 17.00 -32.14 -8.23
N PRO A 685 17.62 -31.38 -7.31
CA PRO A 685 18.99 -30.89 -7.49
C PRO A 685 20.04 -32.01 -7.63
N VAL A 686 19.90 -33.09 -6.84
CA VAL A 686 20.79 -34.26 -6.90
C VAL A 686 20.57 -35.02 -8.20
N VAL A 687 19.31 -35.19 -8.61
CA VAL A 687 18.93 -35.75 -9.91
C VAL A 687 19.60 -35.00 -11.05
N PHE A 688 19.59 -33.67 -11.00
CA PHE A 688 20.23 -32.81 -11.99
C PHE A 688 21.74 -33.08 -12.09
N TRP A 689 22.44 -33.16 -10.96
CA TRP A 689 23.88 -33.45 -10.94
C TRP A 689 24.24 -34.87 -11.38
N ARG A 690 23.39 -35.87 -11.06
CA ARG A 690 23.53 -37.25 -11.54
C ARG A 690 23.26 -37.42 -13.05
N GLY A 691 22.92 -36.35 -13.76
CA GLY A 691 22.80 -36.35 -15.21
C GLY A 691 21.73 -37.31 -15.74
N ALA A 692 22.01 -37.98 -16.85
CA ALA A 692 21.04 -38.85 -17.53
C ALA A 692 20.53 -40.00 -16.64
N ASP A 693 21.42 -40.62 -15.86
CA ASP A 693 21.08 -41.72 -14.97
C ASP A 693 20.19 -41.23 -13.82
N GLY A 694 20.50 -40.05 -13.26
CA GLY A 694 19.65 -39.40 -12.27
C GLY A 694 18.22 -39.18 -12.76
N TRP A 695 18.06 -38.58 -13.95
CA TRP A 695 16.73 -38.32 -14.53
C TRP A 695 15.98 -39.61 -14.89
N SER A 696 16.68 -40.65 -15.33
CA SER A 696 16.08 -41.97 -15.58
C SER A 696 15.55 -42.58 -14.28
N ASP A 697 16.39 -42.68 -13.25
CA ASP A 697 16.03 -43.22 -11.95
C ASP A 697 14.82 -42.49 -11.34
N PHE A 698 14.81 -41.15 -11.42
CA PHE A 698 13.70 -40.34 -10.93
C PHE A 698 12.41 -40.58 -11.73
N GLY A 699 12.50 -40.65 -13.07
CA GLY A 699 11.37 -40.91 -13.95
C GLY A 699 10.74 -42.29 -13.75
N ASP A 700 11.55 -43.29 -13.43
CA ASP A 700 11.13 -44.66 -13.11
C ASP A 700 10.63 -44.81 -11.66
N GLY A 701 10.69 -43.73 -10.86
CA GLY A 701 10.29 -43.75 -9.45
C GLY A 701 11.22 -44.56 -8.55
N LYS A 702 12.48 -44.77 -8.98
CA LYS A 702 13.48 -45.53 -8.24
C LYS A 702 13.98 -44.71 -7.04
N ARG A 703 14.01 -45.37 -5.87
CA ARG A 703 14.46 -44.77 -4.61
C ARG A 703 15.98 -44.93 -4.46
N SER A 704 16.74 -44.10 -5.17
CA SER A 704 18.21 -44.21 -5.26
C SER A 704 18.98 -43.20 -4.40
N PHE A 705 18.33 -42.54 -3.45
CA PHE A 705 18.99 -41.62 -2.51
C PHE A 705 18.81 -42.10 -1.07
N THR A 706 19.90 -42.21 -0.31
CA THR A 706 19.88 -42.84 1.02
C THR A 706 19.93 -41.83 2.17
N GLY A 707 19.54 -42.25 3.39
CA GLY A 707 19.73 -41.47 4.61
C GLY A 707 21.20 -41.13 4.87
N GLY A 708 22.10 -42.06 4.57
CA GLY A 708 23.55 -41.83 4.63
C GLY A 708 24.04 -40.71 3.72
N GLU A 709 23.53 -40.61 2.49
CA GLU A 709 23.83 -39.49 1.58
C GLU A 709 23.29 -38.17 2.14
N THR A 710 22.08 -38.18 2.71
CA THR A 710 21.50 -37.01 3.41
C THR A 710 22.40 -36.52 4.55
N HIS A 711 22.89 -37.43 5.40
CA HIS A 711 23.83 -37.09 6.45
C HIS A 711 25.17 -36.60 5.89
N GLY A 712 25.65 -37.14 4.77
CA GLY A 712 26.82 -36.63 4.05
C GLY A 712 26.69 -35.14 3.73
N TYR A 713 25.55 -34.71 3.16
CA TYR A 713 25.26 -33.29 2.93
C TYR A 713 25.25 -32.46 4.21
N MET A 714 24.68 -32.98 5.29
CA MET A 714 24.65 -32.26 6.58
C MET A 714 26.06 -32.09 7.17
N VAL A 715 26.86 -33.17 7.20
CA VAL A 715 28.24 -33.15 7.72
C VAL A 715 29.07 -32.16 6.90
N TYR A 716 29.00 -32.22 5.57
CA TYR A 716 29.73 -31.32 4.68
C TYR A 716 29.41 -29.86 4.96
N GLN A 717 28.13 -29.53 5.11
CA GLN A 717 27.68 -28.17 5.40
C GLN A 717 28.18 -27.67 6.76
N TYR A 718 28.18 -28.53 7.78
CA TYR A 718 28.77 -28.20 9.08
C TYR A 718 30.27 -27.92 8.99
N LEU A 719 31.03 -28.78 8.30
CA LEU A 719 32.48 -28.60 8.11
C LEU A 719 32.83 -27.29 7.41
N ASN A 720 32.03 -26.91 6.41
CA ASN A 720 32.27 -25.72 5.59
C ASN A 720 31.63 -24.44 6.14
N GLN A 721 31.00 -24.48 7.32
CA GLN A 721 30.23 -23.37 7.90
C GLN A 721 29.13 -22.85 6.95
N HIS A 722 28.60 -23.75 6.11
CA HIS A 722 27.65 -23.46 5.05
C HIS A 722 26.23 -23.75 5.52
N LEU A 723 25.64 -22.81 6.25
CA LEU A 723 24.24 -22.90 6.67
C LEU A 723 23.37 -22.01 5.78
N VAL A 724 22.63 -22.63 4.87
CA VAL A 724 21.71 -21.92 3.99
C VAL A 724 20.42 -21.62 4.72
N VAL A 725 20.12 -20.35 4.92
CA VAL A 725 18.97 -19.88 5.68
C VAL A 725 17.85 -19.39 4.77
N MET A 726 16.63 -19.85 4.99
CA MET A 726 15.46 -19.38 4.25
C MET A 726 14.82 -18.17 4.91
N VAL A 727 14.60 -17.09 4.16
CA VAL A 727 13.77 -15.97 4.62
C VAL A 727 12.31 -16.42 4.66
N PRO A 728 11.59 -16.26 5.79
CA PRO A 728 10.19 -16.64 5.87
C PRO A 728 9.33 -15.95 4.81
N SER A 729 8.55 -16.74 4.08
CA SER A 729 7.74 -16.28 2.94
C SER A 729 6.79 -15.14 3.29
N PHE A 730 6.20 -15.16 4.50
CA PHE A 730 5.25 -14.13 4.92
C PHE A 730 5.88 -12.72 5.01
N LEU A 731 7.17 -12.61 5.36
CA LEU A 731 7.86 -11.31 5.44
C LEU A 731 7.97 -10.68 4.05
N LEU A 732 8.35 -11.47 3.05
CA LEU A 732 8.43 -10.99 1.68
C LEU A 732 7.05 -10.76 1.06
N VAL A 733 6.01 -11.49 1.47
CA VAL A 733 4.61 -11.17 1.09
C VAL A 733 4.20 -9.79 1.60
N LEU A 734 4.51 -9.44 2.86
CA LEU A 734 4.21 -8.12 3.41
C LEU A 734 4.98 -7.01 2.68
N LEU A 735 6.27 -7.22 2.43
CA LEU A 735 7.10 -6.28 1.68
C LEU A 735 6.58 -6.10 0.24
N ALA A 736 6.25 -7.19 -0.44
CA ALA A 736 5.64 -7.20 -1.76
C ALA A 736 4.29 -6.47 -1.79
N ALA A 737 3.46 -6.62 -0.75
CA ALA A 737 2.20 -5.92 -0.63
C ALA A 737 2.40 -4.40 -0.52
N GLY A 738 3.36 -3.95 0.30
CA GLY A 738 3.71 -2.54 0.44
C GLY A 738 4.24 -1.93 -0.88
N LEU A 739 5.18 -2.62 -1.53
CA LEU A 739 5.71 -2.21 -2.84
C LEU A 739 4.62 -2.19 -3.92
N GLY A 740 3.77 -3.23 -3.95
CA GLY A 740 2.65 -3.33 -4.88
C GLY A 740 1.66 -2.18 -4.71
N LYS A 741 1.30 -1.84 -3.46
CA LYS A 741 0.43 -0.70 -3.16
C LYS A 741 1.04 0.63 -3.60
N GLY A 742 2.30 0.87 -3.24
CA GLY A 742 3.01 2.10 -3.64
C GLY A 742 3.06 2.28 -5.15
N LEU A 743 3.26 1.18 -5.89
CA LEU A 743 3.33 1.21 -7.34
C LEU A 743 1.97 1.49 -8.00
N ILE A 744 0.87 0.92 -7.49
CA ILE A 744 -0.48 1.25 -7.97
C ILE A 744 -0.77 2.74 -7.80
N LEU A 745 -0.42 3.31 -6.64
CA LEU A 745 -0.64 4.73 -6.36
C LEU A 745 0.15 5.62 -7.34
N LEU A 746 1.38 5.23 -7.70
CA LEU A 746 2.17 5.91 -8.73
C LEU A 746 1.53 5.79 -10.12
N ILE A 747 1.04 4.61 -10.50
CA ILE A 747 0.40 4.39 -11.81
C ILE A 747 -0.90 5.18 -11.93
N GLN A 748 -1.71 5.24 -10.87
CA GLN A 748 -2.96 6.02 -10.85
C GLN A 748 -2.74 7.52 -11.06
N SER A 749 -1.57 8.04 -10.66
CA SER A 749 -1.22 9.44 -10.91
C SER A 749 -0.87 9.76 -12.37
N ASN A 750 -0.59 8.76 -13.22
CA ASN A 750 -0.17 8.97 -14.60
C ASN A 750 -0.56 7.79 -15.53
N PRO A 751 -1.85 7.71 -15.94
CA PRO A 751 -2.43 6.52 -16.59
C PRO A 751 -1.86 6.20 -17.98
N ASP A 752 -1.29 7.19 -18.68
CA ASP A 752 -0.74 7.02 -20.04
C ASP A 752 0.52 6.14 -20.08
N THR A 753 1.13 5.82 -18.94
CA THR A 753 2.41 5.08 -18.84
C THR A 753 2.25 3.59 -18.52
N TRP A 754 1.03 3.04 -18.50
CA TRP A 754 0.78 1.70 -17.95
C TRP A 754 1.53 0.56 -18.68
N ARG A 755 1.64 0.60 -20.02
CA ARG A 755 2.36 -0.43 -20.81
C ARG A 755 3.83 -0.48 -20.41
N LEU A 756 4.41 0.68 -20.14
CA LEU A 756 5.79 0.82 -19.70
C LEU A 756 5.98 0.21 -18.31
N TRP A 757 5.00 0.35 -17.42
CA TRP A 757 5.02 -0.26 -16.09
C TRP A 757 4.92 -1.79 -16.11
N LEU A 758 4.16 -2.38 -17.04
CA LEU A 758 4.16 -3.84 -17.22
C LEU A 758 5.52 -4.38 -17.68
N ILE A 759 6.16 -3.70 -18.64
CA ILE A 759 7.51 -4.08 -19.10
C ILE A 759 8.50 -3.97 -17.94
N ARG A 760 8.45 -2.86 -17.19
CA ARG A 760 9.29 -2.67 -15.99
C ARG A 760 9.04 -3.74 -14.93
N PHE A 761 7.80 -4.16 -14.73
CA PHE A 761 7.48 -5.25 -13.80
C PHE A 761 8.09 -6.58 -14.25
N GLY A 762 8.01 -6.90 -15.55
CA GLY A 762 8.66 -8.08 -16.12
C GLY A 762 10.18 -8.06 -15.92
N ILE A 763 10.82 -6.93 -16.23
CA ILE A 763 12.27 -6.74 -16.02
C ILE A 763 12.62 -6.87 -14.54
N ALA A 764 11.87 -6.20 -13.64
CA ALA A 764 12.12 -6.26 -12.20
C ALA A 764 11.97 -7.69 -11.65
N THR A 765 11.04 -8.48 -12.19
CA THR A 765 10.87 -9.90 -11.82
C THR A 765 12.09 -10.72 -12.21
N VAL A 766 12.63 -10.53 -13.41
CA VAL A 766 13.85 -11.22 -13.86
C VAL A 766 15.06 -10.79 -13.03
N VAL A 767 15.19 -9.48 -12.76
CA VAL A 767 16.26 -8.96 -11.90
C VAL A 767 16.15 -9.55 -10.48
N TYR A 768 14.95 -9.60 -9.91
CA TYR A 768 14.72 -10.20 -8.59
C TYR A 768 15.09 -11.68 -8.57
N LEU A 769 14.76 -12.43 -9.63
CA LEU A 769 15.15 -13.83 -9.76
C LEU A 769 16.68 -14.00 -9.73
N LEU A 770 17.40 -13.26 -10.59
CA LEU A 770 18.86 -13.33 -10.67
C LEU A 770 19.53 -12.89 -9.36
N VAL A 771 19.03 -11.82 -8.74
CA VAL A 771 19.51 -11.36 -7.43
C VAL A 771 19.26 -12.41 -6.36
N SER A 772 18.09 -13.05 -6.33
CA SER A 772 17.77 -14.14 -5.39
C SER A 772 18.73 -15.33 -5.55
N LEU A 773 19.03 -15.71 -6.79
CA LEU A 773 19.97 -16.81 -7.08
C LEU A 773 21.42 -16.45 -6.69
N GLN A 774 21.84 -15.20 -6.89
CA GLN A 774 23.18 -14.74 -6.51
C GLN A 774 23.32 -14.55 -4.99
N VAL A 775 22.28 -14.06 -4.32
CA VAL A 775 22.24 -13.92 -2.84
C VAL A 775 22.35 -15.29 -2.19
N TYR A 776 21.73 -16.32 -2.76
CA TYR A 776 21.91 -17.70 -2.31
C TYR A 776 23.39 -18.10 -2.34
N LEU A 777 24.07 -17.93 -3.48
CA LEU A 777 25.48 -18.34 -3.62
C LEU A 777 26.42 -17.52 -2.74
N SER A 778 26.16 -16.21 -2.61
CA SER A 778 27.11 -15.27 -1.98
C SER A 778 26.92 -15.17 -0.46
N LEU A 779 25.68 -15.32 0.02
CA LEU A 779 25.31 -15.08 1.41
C LEU A 779 24.67 -16.28 2.10
N ALA A 780 24.48 -17.41 1.39
CA ALA A 780 23.76 -18.57 1.90
C ALA A 780 22.33 -18.21 2.38
N VAL A 781 21.64 -17.32 1.65
CA VAL A 781 20.27 -16.89 1.98
C VAL A 781 19.31 -17.19 0.83
N VAL A 782 18.21 -17.90 1.12
CA VAL A 782 17.14 -18.17 0.16
C VAL A 782 16.08 -17.09 0.25
N LEU A 783 15.86 -16.36 -0.85
CA LEU A 783 14.72 -15.45 -0.98
C LEU A 783 13.55 -16.16 -1.69
N PRO A 784 12.40 -16.35 -1.03
CA PRO A 784 11.18 -16.88 -1.65
C PRO A 784 10.81 -16.15 -2.94
N LEU A 785 10.53 -16.90 -4.00
CA LEU A 785 10.17 -16.33 -5.30
C LEU A 785 8.66 -16.29 -5.50
N PHE A 786 7.97 -17.40 -5.25
CA PHE A 786 6.58 -17.59 -5.65
C PHE A 786 5.61 -16.63 -4.95
N TRP A 787 5.52 -16.67 -3.62
CA TRP A 787 4.55 -15.86 -2.87
C TRP A 787 4.71 -14.35 -3.05
N PRO A 788 5.93 -13.77 -3.02
CA PRO A 788 6.11 -12.33 -3.23
C PRO A 788 5.74 -11.90 -4.65
N LEU A 789 6.07 -12.70 -5.68
CA LEU A 789 5.71 -12.41 -7.07
C LEU A 789 4.20 -12.52 -7.31
N VAL A 790 3.55 -13.54 -6.73
CA VAL A 790 2.08 -13.68 -6.76
C VAL A 790 1.41 -12.51 -6.05
N THR A 791 1.98 -12.02 -4.95
CA THR A 791 1.47 -10.86 -4.22
C THR A 791 1.56 -9.60 -5.08
N LEU A 792 2.74 -9.28 -5.61
CA LEU A 792 2.92 -8.13 -6.51
C LEU A 792 2.00 -8.22 -7.73
N GLY A 793 1.95 -9.38 -8.38
CA GLY A 793 1.08 -9.62 -9.53
C GLY A 793 -0.41 -9.42 -9.21
N ASN A 794 -0.86 -9.81 -8.01
CA ASN A 794 -2.24 -9.55 -7.57
C ASN A 794 -2.51 -8.06 -7.35
N TYR A 795 -1.58 -7.30 -6.79
CA TYR A 795 -1.73 -5.85 -6.67
C TYR A 795 -1.86 -5.20 -8.04
N PHE A 796 -0.99 -5.54 -8.99
CA PHE A 796 -1.15 -5.09 -10.38
C PHE A 796 -2.54 -5.44 -10.92
N ARG A 797 -2.95 -6.71 -10.86
CA ARG A 797 -4.25 -7.20 -11.35
C ARG A 797 -5.44 -6.47 -10.72
N LEU A 798 -5.42 -6.21 -9.42
CA LEU A 798 -6.49 -5.52 -8.70
C LEU A 798 -6.52 -4.01 -8.99
N GLY A 799 -5.35 -3.41 -9.25
CA GLY A 799 -5.22 -2.05 -9.75
C GLY A 799 -5.77 -1.87 -11.17
N PHE A 800 -5.83 -2.95 -11.97
CA PHE A 800 -6.48 -2.97 -13.27
C PHE A 800 -8.02 -3.08 -13.13
N LYS A 801 -8.70 -1.95 -13.16
CA LYS A 801 -10.03 -1.89 -13.79
C LYS A 801 -9.85 -1.37 -15.21
N LYS A 802 -10.07 -2.22 -16.21
CA LYS A 802 -10.42 -1.73 -17.56
C LYS A 802 -11.69 -0.88 -17.42
N PRO A 803 -11.71 0.38 -17.87
CA PRO A 803 -12.97 1.05 -18.14
C PRO A 803 -13.56 0.38 -19.39
N GLY A 804 -14.64 -0.37 -19.23
CA GLY A 804 -15.33 -1.05 -20.33
C GLY A 804 -15.26 -2.57 -20.22
N PHE A 805 -16.44 -3.18 -20.11
CA PHE A 805 -16.79 -4.59 -19.92
C PHE A 805 -17.10 -4.99 -18.47
N SER A 806 -18.27 -4.54 -18.01
CA SER A 806 -19.16 -5.35 -17.18
C SER A 806 -20.24 -5.93 -18.09
N SER A 807 -20.23 -7.26 -18.23
CA SER A 807 -21.39 -8.07 -18.63
C SER A 807 -22.56 -7.88 -17.68
#